data_AF-A0A7C3KNG4-F1
#
_entry.id   AF-A0A7C3KNG4-F1
#
_cell.length_a   1.000
_cell.length_b   1.000
_cell.length_c   1.000
_cell.angle_alpha   90.00
_cell.angle_beta   90.00
_cell.angle_gamma   90.00
#
_symmetry.space_group_name_H-M   'P 1'
#
loop_
_entity.id
_entity.type
_entity.pdbx_description
1 polymer ?
#
loop_
_entity_poly.entity_id
_entity_poly.type
_entity_poly.pdbx_seq_one_letter_code
_entity_poly.pdbx_strand_id
1 'polypeptide(L)'
;MVTKKLSMLGRMLVFGVTVIALLVTSAGGIHTVRAGSDEGAPLPAIGNTAIVFVSRQIPSEGSVYYQSGGSMPGVMPYSRFHVASPGKLIVREANGTLRVLVDGSNPTAASLNLIDVNAPDVSYDATKIVFAGLVNGSYSRGTMSNPGAWRLYVINVDGTGLRQLTFSDRNINLSQFGGIASSFSRYDDTDPAWLPDGRVVFSSTRYPSFGMYGASRTSNLYVVNADGTNLHRITSERNGADRPIVDPLTGRIVYSRWWRNLRVATNDMGTIPDPRFPGGYIMKDGLCAINHSGADCFEPGGKFNMERNSWHLASINPDGTGLAQFAGRSNTTFHGALVNHAYGGSFAPDGSFYANFFPMTNGTEASGFGGIRHYDRGPNGYTHVIGITTRDESVQQFVRTNPNSYGVYVGNYAGEPEVLPDGSLVISWAQDTRQDYGLYTINADGSGLTLLYDNPGTTELRARAIRVRPVPPIIPDKVTTVASELPPLAQGPYNKDGNFTFDALNVYFNAPVDVDILNALPVGSANTIRFYIDHQRTQQTGSIEALDWPILLDEVLIDPDGSVTASSPANVPLFEQIRTKPQSGYTVPLVGSNALSMELPGAAHVAGENFGRPGQVMRCVGCHAGHTMIPVPSNPADAQWTNLATGATVTVSSTGGGSSKGINDRRVKLNVSGAGPRYWVSQSGSPTTQWVQLTFPVPVTVRTVRLYNPASSNSNIKVLDATVRLFSDTAATVEVASKNSGALTDTGTNVNFNEVLTRVVRIQFNSVNGNAAALGEVEVIARAEADTTTSVPTSTPTVTFTPTITGTPATETPTSTPLVSETPTNVPTSEASPTSTPTTGVGPTSTFTPLPSATTTSVAPSNTPTVIPTNTSASTPTATGSPIPSATATNTVIVPTLPSVPGTLNVTALKSTKGKTNGSIPSLGLLQQKGKADDPAAYVTFQTPNSAYLGYQSFFLPADVSPSSVTSMTLEVNYKAPKPSAQVWTLSIYDWKSKKWVKLGDTKNILNSTEWLAYSLKVPNFQRYISSGKEIRIQLKSNNANGDLKVDYEVIKITNGVPPTATFTSTITPSPTPIQ
;
A
#
# COMPACT_ATOMS: atom_id res chain seq x y z
N MET A 1 55.41 -17.38 0.48
CA MET A 1 55.73 -16.05 1.06
C MET A 1 55.56 -14.90 0.06
N VAL A 2 55.99 -15.02 -1.20
CA VAL A 2 55.87 -13.95 -2.22
C VAL A 2 54.43 -13.46 -2.43
N THR A 3 53.45 -14.37 -2.44
CA THR A 3 52.01 -14.04 -2.59
C THR A 3 51.41 -13.15 -1.47
N LYS A 4 52.00 -13.13 -0.26
CA LYS A 4 51.57 -12.20 0.80
C LYS A 4 52.14 -10.79 0.64
N LYS A 5 53.20 -10.59 -0.15
CA LYS A 5 53.76 -9.25 -0.42
C LYS A 5 53.01 -8.54 -1.56
N LEU A 6 52.55 -9.25 -2.59
CA LEU A 6 51.77 -8.65 -3.68
C LEU A 6 50.41 -8.09 -3.22
N SER A 7 49.69 -8.77 -2.33
CA SER A 7 48.41 -8.27 -1.81
C SER A 7 48.56 -7.04 -0.90
N MET A 8 49.75 -6.82 -0.32
CA MET A 8 50.06 -5.66 0.51
C MET A 8 50.40 -4.43 -0.36
N LEU A 9 51.16 -4.61 -1.45
CA LEU A 9 51.38 -3.54 -2.44
C LEU A 9 50.07 -3.10 -3.12
N GLY A 10 49.21 -4.05 -3.51
CA GLY A 10 47.91 -3.72 -4.12
C GLY A 10 47.01 -2.88 -3.21
N ARG A 11 47.05 -3.11 -1.88
CA ARG A 11 46.30 -2.31 -0.91
C ARG A 11 46.91 -0.93 -0.66
N MET A 12 48.23 -0.79 -0.68
CA MET A 12 48.87 0.53 -0.60
C MET A 12 48.63 1.39 -1.85
N LEU A 13 48.55 0.79 -3.05
CA LEU A 13 48.26 1.54 -4.28
C LEU A 13 46.84 2.12 -4.27
N VAL A 14 45.85 1.34 -3.84
CA VAL A 14 44.45 1.81 -3.72
C VAL A 14 44.32 2.88 -2.64
N PHE A 15 45.01 2.74 -1.49
CA PHE A 15 44.98 3.78 -0.45
C PHE A 15 45.65 5.08 -0.90
N GLY A 16 46.75 4.99 -1.66
CA GLY A 16 47.44 6.15 -2.24
C GLY A 16 46.58 6.93 -3.24
N VAL A 17 45.87 6.24 -4.14
CA VAL A 17 44.97 6.89 -5.11
C VAL A 17 43.78 7.55 -4.41
N THR A 18 43.20 6.93 -3.37
CA THR A 18 42.11 7.53 -2.59
C THR A 18 42.57 8.77 -1.80
N VAL A 19 43.77 8.76 -1.22
CA VAL A 19 44.31 9.93 -0.50
C VAL A 19 44.68 11.07 -1.45
N ILE A 20 45.18 10.78 -2.65
CA ILE A 20 45.43 11.80 -3.68
C ILE A 20 44.11 12.41 -4.19
N ALA A 21 43.05 11.60 -4.37
CA ALA A 21 41.73 12.12 -4.72
C ALA A 21 41.15 13.05 -3.63
N LEU A 22 41.35 12.73 -2.35
CA LEU A 22 40.92 13.57 -1.21
C LEU A 22 41.78 14.84 -1.01
N LEU A 23 43.02 14.87 -1.50
CA LEU A 23 43.89 16.06 -1.46
C LEU A 23 43.67 17.03 -2.63
N VAL A 24 42.97 16.62 -3.69
CA VAL A 24 42.63 17.48 -4.84
C VAL A 24 41.26 18.17 -4.67
N THR A 25 40.46 17.77 -3.69
CA THR A 25 39.17 18.43 -3.36
C THR A 25 39.24 19.44 -2.21
N SER A 26 40.43 19.75 -1.67
CA SER A 26 40.61 20.66 -0.53
C SER A 26 41.58 21.84 -0.82
N ALA A 27 41.53 22.38 -2.04
CA ALA A 27 42.30 23.56 -2.45
C ALA A 27 41.42 24.54 -3.24
N GLY A 28 40.24 24.87 -2.72
CA GLY A 28 39.44 26.00 -3.17
C GLY A 28 40.16 27.31 -2.85
N GLY A 29 40.99 27.78 -3.77
CA GLY A 29 41.76 29.02 -3.61
C GLY A 29 40.85 30.23 -3.43
N ILE A 30 41.19 31.08 -2.47
CA ILE A 30 40.55 32.40 -2.29
C ILE A 30 40.93 33.27 -3.49
N HIS A 31 40.10 33.24 -4.53
CA HIS A 31 40.21 34.17 -5.66
C HIS A 31 39.58 35.50 -5.28
N THR A 32 40.40 36.41 -4.75
CA THR A 32 40.12 37.85 -4.79
C THR A 32 40.20 38.33 -6.25
N VAL A 33 39.06 38.29 -6.95
CA VAL A 33 38.94 38.89 -8.27
C VAL A 33 38.95 40.40 -8.13
N ARG A 34 40.06 41.01 -8.53
CA ARG A 34 40.24 42.47 -8.59
C ARG A 34 39.45 43.01 -9.77
N ALA A 35 38.67 44.06 -9.57
CA ALA A 35 37.84 44.65 -10.62
C ALA A 35 38.67 45.09 -11.84
N GLY A 36 38.28 44.59 -13.02
CA GLY A 36 38.64 45.18 -14.31
C GLY A 36 37.46 46.03 -14.80
N SER A 37 37.73 47.27 -15.16
CA SER A 37 36.73 48.23 -15.63
C SER A 37 36.45 48.05 -17.12
N ASP A 38 35.21 47.74 -17.47
CA ASP A 38 34.58 48.12 -18.74
C ASP A 38 33.09 48.41 -18.48
N GLU A 39 32.57 49.50 -19.03
CA GLU A 39 31.22 50.00 -18.76
C GLU A 39 30.14 49.34 -19.63
N GLY A 40 28.90 49.29 -19.14
CA GLY A 40 27.76 49.54 -20.03
C GLY A 40 26.74 48.44 -20.33
N ALA A 41 26.53 47.43 -19.46
CA ALA A 41 25.28 46.65 -19.50
C ALA A 41 24.91 46.07 -18.12
N PRO A 42 23.71 46.31 -17.57
CA PRO A 42 23.25 45.61 -16.38
C PRO A 42 22.90 44.15 -16.72
N LEU A 43 23.53 43.20 -16.03
CA LEU A 43 23.05 41.82 -16.02
C LEU A 43 21.66 41.77 -15.35
N PRO A 44 20.68 40.98 -15.86
CA PRO A 44 19.35 40.95 -15.29
C PRO A 44 19.35 40.39 -13.87
N ALA A 45 18.65 41.06 -12.94
CA ALA A 45 18.50 40.57 -11.58
C ALA A 45 17.64 39.30 -11.53
N ILE A 46 18.25 38.20 -11.05
CA ILE A 46 17.55 36.98 -10.65
C ILE A 46 16.75 37.31 -9.38
N GLY A 47 15.45 37.63 -9.52
CA GLY A 47 14.62 37.99 -8.36
C GLY A 47 13.33 38.81 -8.60
N ASN A 48 12.99 39.16 -9.83
CA ASN A 48 11.88 40.09 -10.14
C ASN A 48 10.43 39.55 -9.95
N THR A 49 10.22 38.39 -9.31
CA THR A 49 8.86 37.89 -9.02
C THR A 49 8.48 38.20 -7.58
N ALA A 50 7.38 38.93 -7.37
CA ALA A 50 6.81 39.11 -6.04
C ALA A 50 6.23 37.78 -5.53
N ILE A 51 6.39 37.49 -4.24
CA ILE A 51 5.90 36.26 -3.61
C ILE A 51 5.11 36.56 -2.34
N VAL A 52 4.09 35.75 -2.06
CA VAL A 52 3.45 35.66 -0.74
C VAL A 52 3.94 34.40 -0.04
N PHE A 53 4.20 34.48 1.27
CA PHE A 53 4.63 33.36 2.10
C PHE A 53 4.15 33.56 3.54
N VAL A 54 4.35 32.55 4.40
CA VAL A 54 4.13 32.67 5.84
C VAL A 54 5.44 32.54 6.61
N SER A 55 5.64 33.40 7.60
CA SER A 55 6.71 33.27 8.60
C SER A 55 6.06 32.94 9.94
N ARG A 56 6.46 31.82 10.54
CA ARG A 56 5.81 31.24 11.74
C ARG A 56 6.85 30.86 12.78
N GLN A 57 6.47 30.78 14.06
CA GLN A 57 7.40 30.29 15.09
C GLN A 57 7.81 28.84 14.81
N ILE A 58 9.06 28.48 15.07
CA ILE A 58 9.52 27.09 15.01
C ILE A 58 9.02 26.38 16.27
N PRO A 59 8.13 25.37 16.19
CA PRO A 59 7.74 24.62 17.37
C PRO A 59 8.88 23.75 17.88
N SER A 60 8.97 23.60 19.20
CA SER A 60 10.07 22.90 19.89
C SER A 60 10.09 21.38 19.70
N GLU A 61 8.97 20.79 19.29
CA GLU A 61 8.77 19.35 19.23
C GLU A 61 9.01 18.80 17.81
N GLY A 62 10.28 18.51 17.50
CA GLY A 62 10.68 18.04 16.16
C GLY A 62 10.13 16.66 15.78
N SER A 63 10.47 15.62 16.53
CA SER A 63 9.93 14.27 16.33
C SER A 63 9.92 13.42 17.60
N VAL A 64 9.16 12.33 17.58
CA VAL A 64 9.11 11.32 18.66
C VAL A 64 10.50 10.74 18.96
N TYR A 65 11.34 10.58 17.94
CA TYR A 65 12.67 9.97 18.03
C TYR A 65 13.80 10.99 18.24
N TYR A 66 13.53 12.28 17.99
CA TYR A 66 14.48 13.38 18.15
C TYR A 66 13.74 14.68 18.55
N GLN A 67 13.29 14.73 19.81
CA GLN A 67 12.52 15.85 20.35
C GLN A 67 13.29 17.18 20.37
N SER A 68 14.62 17.16 20.36
CA SER A 68 15.47 18.35 20.41
C SER A 68 15.67 19.04 19.04
N GLY A 69 15.12 18.49 17.96
CA GLY A 69 15.03 19.21 16.69
C GLY A 69 13.84 20.17 16.72
N GLY A 70 13.90 21.24 15.92
CA GLY A 70 12.70 22.04 15.67
C GLY A 70 11.68 21.26 14.83
N SER A 71 10.47 21.79 14.72
CA SER A 71 9.40 21.24 13.88
C SER A 71 9.10 22.17 12.71
N MET A 72 8.70 21.63 11.57
CA MET A 72 8.11 22.41 10.47
C MET A 72 6.59 22.40 10.65
N PRO A 73 5.90 23.50 10.96
CA PRO A 73 4.47 23.49 11.22
C PRO A 73 3.65 23.43 9.93
N GLY A 74 2.57 22.65 9.92
CA GLY A 74 1.68 22.53 8.76
C GLY A 74 2.05 21.43 7.76
N VAL A 75 2.91 20.46 8.12
CA VAL A 75 3.15 19.24 7.33
C VAL A 75 2.72 17.99 8.08
N MET A 76 1.93 17.14 7.42
CA MET A 76 1.54 15.80 7.88
C MET A 76 0.78 15.78 9.22
N PRO A 77 0.13 14.67 9.62
CA PRO A 77 -0.62 14.60 10.87
C PRO A 77 0.10 15.13 12.13
N TYR A 78 1.41 14.93 12.24
CA TYR A 78 2.21 15.33 13.41
C TYR A 78 2.20 16.84 13.68
N SER A 79 2.20 17.67 12.63
CA SER A 79 2.22 19.14 12.77
C SER A 79 1.17 19.90 11.94
N ARG A 80 0.27 19.22 11.21
CA ARG A 80 -0.72 19.81 10.28
C ARG A 80 -1.41 21.06 10.86
N PHE A 81 -1.81 20.99 12.12
CA PHE A 81 -2.51 22.08 12.82
C PHE A 81 -1.74 22.61 14.03
N HIS A 82 -0.43 22.33 14.11
CA HIS A 82 0.45 22.82 15.17
C HIS A 82 0.40 24.35 15.22
N VAL A 83 0.02 24.89 16.38
CA VAL A 83 -0.10 26.33 16.62
C VAL A 83 1.30 26.93 16.78
N ALA A 84 1.74 27.62 15.73
CA ALA A 84 3.04 28.26 15.59
C ALA A 84 2.93 29.79 15.72
N SER A 85 1.99 30.27 16.55
CA SER A 85 1.77 31.69 16.80
C SER A 85 2.89 32.33 17.63
N PRO A 86 3.28 33.59 17.33
CA PRO A 86 2.73 34.44 16.28
C PRO A 86 3.18 34.05 14.87
N GLY A 87 2.22 33.91 13.96
CA GLY A 87 2.45 33.71 12.52
C GLY A 87 2.11 34.97 11.71
N LYS A 88 2.84 35.22 10.62
CA LYS A 88 2.65 36.39 9.74
C LYS A 88 2.45 35.97 8.29
N LEU A 89 1.54 36.66 7.59
CA LEU A 89 1.37 36.55 6.14
C LEU A 89 2.11 37.73 5.51
N ILE A 90 3.11 37.45 4.68
CA ILE A 90 4.05 38.46 4.18
C ILE A 90 4.11 38.40 2.65
N VAL A 91 4.06 39.55 2.01
CA VAL A 91 4.47 39.73 0.62
C VAL A 91 5.91 40.22 0.58
N ARG A 92 6.78 39.53 -0.14
CA ARG A 92 8.06 40.07 -0.61
C ARG A 92 7.84 40.56 -2.04
N GLU A 93 7.87 41.87 -2.21
CA GLU A 93 7.75 42.52 -3.51
C GLU A 93 8.96 42.17 -4.41
N ALA A 94 8.82 42.36 -5.73
CA ALA A 94 9.86 42.05 -6.71
C ALA A 94 11.20 42.75 -6.42
N ASN A 95 11.17 43.95 -5.84
CA ASN A 95 12.36 44.72 -5.43
C ASN A 95 12.96 44.29 -4.07
N GLY A 96 12.41 43.25 -3.43
CA GLY A 96 12.83 42.76 -2.11
C GLY A 96 12.16 43.43 -0.90
N THR A 97 11.32 44.45 -1.10
CA THR A 97 10.59 45.11 0.00
C THR A 97 9.59 44.13 0.62
N LEU A 98 9.41 44.17 1.95
CA LEU A 98 8.47 43.34 2.67
C LEU A 98 7.22 44.13 3.06
N ARG A 99 6.05 43.51 2.89
CA ARG A 99 4.75 44.05 3.29
C ARG A 99 3.97 42.98 4.06
N VAL A 100 3.77 43.20 5.35
CA VAL A 100 3.01 42.29 6.22
C VAL A 100 1.51 42.53 6.00
N LEU A 101 0.78 41.50 5.57
CA LEU A 101 -0.66 41.55 5.34
C LEU A 101 -1.46 41.19 6.61
N VAL A 102 -0.94 40.23 7.38
CA VAL A 102 -1.50 39.80 8.67
C VAL A 102 -0.34 39.62 9.63
N ASP A 103 -0.41 40.30 10.78
CA ASP A 103 0.59 40.17 11.84
C ASP A 103 -0.01 39.51 13.09
N GLY A 104 0.22 38.20 13.25
CA GLY A 104 -0.25 37.44 14.41
C GLY A 104 0.41 37.81 15.74
N SER A 105 1.45 38.65 15.74
CA SER A 105 2.01 39.22 16.97
C SER A 105 1.25 40.45 17.48
N ASN A 106 0.36 41.02 16.64
CA ASN A 106 -0.51 42.14 16.99
C ASN A 106 -1.95 41.90 16.47
N PRO A 107 -2.68 40.92 17.02
CA PRO A 107 -4.06 40.62 16.62
C PRO A 107 -4.99 41.81 16.93
N THR A 108 -5.75 42.24 15.92
CA THR A 108 -6.74 43.33 16.03
C THR A 108 -8.04 42.95 15.34
N ALA A 109 -9.13 43.69 15.61
CA ALA A 109 -10.39 43.50 14.88
C ALA A 109 -10.22 43.64 13.35
N ALA A 110 -9.30 44.49 12.88
CA ALA A 110 -9.01 44.66 11.45
C ALA A 110 -8.28 43.44 10.85
N SER A 111 -7.40 42.76 11.61
CA SER A 111 -6.80 41.48 11.22
C SER A 111 -7.66 40.27 11.61
N LEU A 112 -8.97 40.48 11.89
CA LEU A 112 -9.93 39.48 12.37
C LEU A 112 -9.44 38.69 13.61
N ASN A 113 -8.60 39.32 14.42
CA ASN A 113 -7.92 38.77 15.60
C ASN A 113 -7.10 37.50 15.30
N LEU A 114 -6.56 37.36 14.10
CA LEU A 114 -5.69 36.23 13.73
C LEU A 114 -4.36 36.29 14.49
N ILE A 115 -3.94 35.14 15.04
CA ILE A 115 -2.68 34.94 15.77
C ILE A 115 -1.69 34.03 15.03
N ASP A 116 -2.17 33.23 14.08
CA ASP A 116 -1.36 32.35 13.24
C ASP A 116 -2.02 32.24 11.86
N VAL A 117 -1.20 31.97 10.83
CA VAL A 117 -1.61 31.89 9.43
C VAL A 117 -0.76 30.87 8.69
N ASN A 118 -1.34 30.16 7.73
CA ASN A 118 -0.70 29.07 7.01
C ASN A 118 -1.25 28.95 5.58
N ALA A 119 -0.47 28.29 4.71
CA ALA A 119 -0.92 27.80 3.41
C ALA A 119 -1.63 28.84 2.51
N PRO A 120 -0.97 29.95 2.13
CA PRO A 120 -1.49 30.84 1.11
C PRO A 120 -1.50 30.18 -0.28
N ASP A 121 -2.48 30.55 -1.11
CA ASP A 121 -2.49 30.37 -2.57
C ASP A 121 -3.05 31.62 -3.27
N VAL A 122 -2.55 31.90 -4.47
CA VAL A 122 -2.82 33.13 -5.23
C VAL A 122 -3.77 32.83 -6.38
N SER A 123 -4.82 33.64 -6.54
CA SER A 123 -5.78 33.50 -7.64
C SER A 123 -5.09 33.64 -9.01
N TYR A 124 -5.64 33.02 -10.06
CA TYR A 124 -5.02 33.01 -11.40
C TYR A 124 -4.85 34.43 -12.00
N ASP A 125 -5.69 35.38 -11.60
CA ASP A 125 -5.61 36.79 -11.98
C ASP A 125 -4.65 37.63 -11.10
N ALA A 126 -4.02 37.02 -10.09
CA ALA A 126 -3.18 37.64 -9.08
C ALA A 126 -3.82 38.78 -8.27
N THR A 127 -5.15 38.83 -8.16
CA THR A 127 -5.83 39.86 -7.38
C THR A 127 -6.04 39.48 -5.91
N LYS A 128 -6.13 38.18 -5.59
CA LYS A 128 -6.51 37.66 -4.28
C LYS A 128 -5.60 36.55 -3.79
N ILE A 129 -5.45 36.48 -2.47
CA ILE A 129 -4.80 35.41 -1.74
C ILE A 129 -5.86 34.71 -0.88
N VAL A 130 -5.94 33.39 -0.97
CA VAL A 130 -6.69 32.56 -0.01
C VAL A 130 -5.68 31.90 0.94
N PHE A 131 -5.99 31.81 2.24
CA PHE A 131 -5.09 31.22 3.23
C PHE A 131 -5.87 30.65 4.42
N ALA A 132 -5.22 29.80 5.23
CA ALA A 132 -5.75 29.32 6.49
C ALA A 132 -5.30 30.22 7.65
N GLY A 133 -6.22 30.57 8.55
CA GLY A 133 -5.96 31.44 9.71
C GLY A 133 -6.49 30.85 11.00
N LEU A 134 -5.77 31.10 12.09
CA LEU A 134 -6.17 30.77 13.46
C LEU A 134 -6.47 32.06 14.22
N VAL A 135 -7.72 32.24 14.63
CA VAL A 135 -8.21 33.33 15.48
C VAL A 135 -7.68 33.19 16.92
N ASN A 136 -7.51 34.31 17.63
CA ASN A 136 -7.07 34.35 19.02
C ASN A 136 -7.91 33.44 19.94
N GLY A 137 -7.26 32.63 20.76
CA GLY A 137 -7.90 31.69 21.68
C GLY A 137 -6.90 30.80 22.43
N SER A 138 -7.42 30.03 23.38
CA SER A 138 -6.64 29.06 24.16
C SER A 138 -6.64 27.69 23.47
N TYR A 139 -5.48 27.30 22.92
CA TYR A 139 -5.29 26.05 22.17
C TYR A 139 -4.15 25.22 22.74
N SER A 140 -4.25 23.90 22.60
CA SER A 140 -3.10 23.01 22.79
C SER A 140 -2.04 23.31 21.74
N ARG A 141 -0.80 23.51 22.18
CA ARG A 141 0.38 23.66 21.32
C ARG A 141 1.15 22.34 21.13
N GLY A 142 0.68 21.20 21.65
CA GLY A 142 1.39 19.93 21.46
C GLY A 142 1.27 19.37 20.03
N THR A 143 2.21 18.51 19.64
CA THR A 143 2.14 17.74 18.37
C THR A 143 0.88 16.90 18.29
N MET A 144 0.40 16.61 17.07
CA MET A 144 -0.87 15.91 16.81
C MET A 144 -2.13 16.60 17.39
N SER A 145 -2.01 17.81 17.98
CA SER A 145 -3.16 18.59 18.44
C SER A 145 -4.00 19.11 17.28
N ASN A 146 -5.30 19.20 17.49
CA ASN A 146 -6.27 19.74 16.53
C ASN A 146 -7.03 20.87 17.25
N PRO A 147 -6.68 22.15 17.03
CA PRO A 147 -7.30 23.29 17.70
C PRO A 147 -8.82 23.37 17.50
N GLY A 148 -9.32 22.85 16.37
CA GLY A 148 -10.72 22.88 16.00
C GLY A 148 -11.21 24.25 15.52
N ALA A 149 -10.28 25.12 15.10
CA ALA A 149 -10.46 26.55 14.93
C ALA A 149 -9.72 27.16 13.73
N TRP A 150 -8.89 26.39 12.99
CA TRP A 150 -8.33 26.85 11.72
C TRP A 150 -9.46 27.01 10.68
N ARG A 151 -9.59 28.18 10.08
CA ARG A 151 -10.60 28.50 9.06
C ARG A 151 -9.95 29.18 7.87
N LEU A 152 -10.63 29.20 6.74
CA LEU A 152 -10.13 29.86 5.54
C LEU A 152 -10.49 31.34 5.50
N TYR A 153 -9.62 32.14 4.92
CA TYR A 153 -9.73 33.58 4.74
C TYR A 153 -9.31 33.97 3.33
N VAL A 154 -9.87 35.08 2.82
CA VAL A 154 -9.46 35.70 1.56
C VAL A 154 -9.10 37.15 1.81
N ILE A 155 -8.02 37.60 1.19
CA ILE A 155 -7.54 39.00 1.21
C ILE A 155 -7.10 39.40 -0.20
N ASN A 156 -7.22 40.66 -0.56
CA ASN A 156 -6.65 41.17 -1.81
C ASN A 156 -5.12 41.23 -1.69
N VAL A 157 -4.41 41.13 -2.83
CA VAL A 157 -2.94 41.18 -2.87
C VAL A 157 -2.37 42.51 -2.37
N ASP A 158 -3.13 43.60 -2.44
CA ASP A 158 -2.78 44.91 -1.86
C ASP A 158 -2.92 44.97 -0.32
N GLY A 159 -3.51 43.95 0.32
CA GLY A 159 -3.77 43.88 1.75
C GLY A 159 -5.16 44.36 2.18
N THR A 160 -6.02 44.77 1.23
CA THR A 160 -7.40 45.17 1.51
C THR A 160 -8.37 43.99 1.50
N GLY A 161 -9.62 44.20 1.97
CA GLY A 161 -10.71 43.25 1.76
C GLY A 161 -10.59 41.92 2.51
N LEU A 162 -9.80 41.86 3.59
CA LEU A 162 -9.68 40.66 4.44
C LEU A 162 -11.06 40.23 4.96
N ARG A 163 -11.44 38.98 4.67
CA ARG A 163 -12.67 38.36 5.17
C ARG A 163 -12.49 36.86 5.41
N GLN A 164 -13.31 36.32 6.29
CA GLN A 164 -13.44 34.88 6.50
C GLN A 164 -14.24 34.23 5.35
N LEU A 165 -13.88 32.99 5.01
CA LEU A 165 -14.48 32.19 3.94
C LEU A 165 -15.19 30.94 4.47
N THR A 166 -14.61 30.22 5.45
CA THR A 166 -15.26 29.06 6.08
C THR A 166 -15.55 29.31 7.55
N PHE A 167 -16.67 28.78 8.06
CA PHE A 167 -17.17 29.05 9.40
C PHE A 167 -17.30 27.79 10.24
N SER A 168 -17.49 27.96 11.56
CA SER A 168 -17.66 26.87 12.52
C SER A 168 -19.14 26.55 12.78
N ASP A 169 -19.88 26.33 11.70
CA ASP A 169 -21.36 26.35 11.62
C ASP A 169 -22.04 24.97 11.61
N ARG A 170 -21.29 23.91 11.28
CA ARG A 170 -21.77 22.52 11.20
C ARG A 170 -22.58 22.06 12.43
N ASN A 171 -23.86 21.80 12.25
CA ASN A 171 -24.81 21.33 13.26
C ASN A 171 -25.26 19.88 12.96
N ILE A 172 -24.55 18.89 13.51
CA ILE A 172 -24.81 17.45 13.27
C ILE A 172 -24.90 16.66 14.58
N ASN A 173 -25.72 15.61 14.57
CA ASN A 173 -25.79 14.68 15.70
C ASN A 173 -24.63 13.66 15.64
N LEU A 174 -23.75 13.71 16.63
CA LEU A 174 -22.56 12.85 16.75
C LEU A 174 -22.79 11.59 17.62
N SER A 175 -24.02 11.34 18.10
CA SER A 175 -24.31 10.22 19.02
C SER A 175 -23.93 8.84 18.47
N GLN A 176 -23.93 8.66 17.14
CA GLN A 176 -23.53 7.42 16.48
C GLN A 176 -22.07 7.01 16.73
N PHE A 177 -21.23 7.92 17.23
CA PHE A 177 -19.83 7.65 17.57
C PHE A 177 -19.62 7.27 19.05
N GLY A 178 -20.67 7.24 19.87
CA GLY A 178 -20.58 6.82 21.27
C GLY A 178 -19.53 7.61 22.06
N GLY A 179 -18.63 6.90 22.75
CA GLY A 179 -17.64 7.49 23.66
C GLY A 179 -16.63 8.44 22.98
N ILE A 180 -16.42 8.33 21.66
CA ILE A 180 -15.48 9.17 20.90
C ILE A 180 -16.15 10.36 20.20
N ALA A 181 -17.47 10.56 20.38
CA ALA A 181 -18.25 11.65 19.78
C ALA A 181 -17.67 13.04 20.05
N SER A 182 -17.13 13.29 21.25
CA SER A 182 -16.55 14.58 21.66
C SER A 182 -15.37 14.99 20.78
N SER A 183 -14.54 14.03 20.34
CA SER A 183 -13.39 14.25 19.45
C SER A 183 -13.78 14.68 18.04
N PHE A 184 -15.04 14.48 17.64
CA PHE A 184 -15.58 14.92 16.35
C PHE A 184 -16.26 16.29 16.40
N SER A 185 -16.45 16.87 17.60
CA SER A 185 -17.24 18.10 17.80
C SER A 185 -16.65 19.33 17.10
N ARG A 186 -15.32 19.45 17.08
CA ARG A 186 -14.58 20.51 16.37
C ARG A 186 -13.78 19.93 15.20
N TYR A 187 -13.37 20.81 14.29
CA TYR A 187 -12.62 20.50 13.08
C TYR A 187 -11.82 21.71 12.62
N ASP A 188 -10.90 21.47 11.71
CA ASP A 188 -9.95 22.45 11.17
C ASP A 188 -9.99 22.39 9.64
N ASP A 189 -10.04 23.57 8.99
CA ASP A 189 -9.98 23.78 7.55
C ASP A 189 -8.61 24.39 7.19
N THR A 190 -7.87 23.79 6.25
CA THR A 190 -6.49 24.18 5.89
C THR A 190 -6.18 23.88 4.43
N ASP A 191 -4.99 24.29 3.98
CA ASP A 191 -4.43 23.99 2.66
C ASP A 191 -5.40 24.29 1.49
N PRO A 192 -5.86 25.55 1.36
CA PRO A 192 -6.68 25.99 0.24
C PRO A 192 -5.88 26.12 -1.06
N ALA A 193 -6.55 25.91 -2.19
CA ALA A 193 -6.06 26.23 -3.53
C ALA A 193 -7.21 26.72 -4.43
N TRP A 194 -6.92 27.63 -5.35
CA TRP A 194 -7.90 28.15 -6.31
C TRP A 194 -8.14 27.15 -7.45
N LEU A 195 -9.42 26.86 -7.71
CA LEU A 195 -9.87 26.13 -8.89
C LEU A 195 -9.98 27.08 -10.10
N PRO A 196 -9.84 26.58 -11.35
CA PRO A 196 -9.84 27.41 -12.55
C PRO A 196 -11.16 28.19 -12.79
N ASP A 197 -12.25 27.75 -12.17
CA ASP A 197 -13.57 28.39 -12.21
C ASP A 197 -13.80 29.42 -11.08
N GLY A 198 -12.79 29.69 -10.25
CA GLY A 198 -12.86 30.64 -9.14
C GLY A 198 -13.43 30.08 -7.84
N ARG A 199 -13.75 28.77 -7.76
CA ARG A 199 -13.99 28.08 -6.48
C ARG A 199 -12.68 27.85 -5.72
N VAL A 200 -12.78 27.45 -4.45
CA VAL A 200 -11.64 27.05 -3.62
C VAL A 200 -11.79 25.59 -3.22
N VAL A 201 -10.78 24.78 -3.49
CA VAL A 201 -10.62 23.43 -2.91
C VAL A 201 -9.73 23.51 -1.67
N PHE A 202 -10.01 22.73 -0.64
CA PHE A 202 -9.24 22.74 0.61
C PHE A 202 -9.31 21.41 1.38
N SER A 203 -8.41 21.22 2.33
CA SER A 203 -8.34 20.05 3.22
C SER A 203 -9.08 20.34 4.53
N SER A 204 -9.95 19.44 5.00
CA SER A 204 -10.71 19.64 6.24
C SER A 204 -10.93 18.37 7.05
N THR A 205 -10.88 18.49 8.38
CA THR A 205 -11.24 17.42 9.33
C THR A 205 -12.71 17.44 9.75
N ARG A 206 -13.56 18.18 9.00
CA ARG A 206 -15.01 18.34 9.22
C ARG A 206 -15.78 17.03 9.08
N TYR A 207 -15.30 16.09 8.27
CA TYR A 207 -15.87 14.73 8.18
C TYR A 207 -15.41 13.87 9.37
N PRO A 208 -16.33 13.26 10.15
CA PRO A 208 -15.96 12.51 11.36
C PRO A 208 -15.18 11.20 11.09
N SER A 209 -13.85 11.24 11.12
CA SER A 209 -13.01 10.03 11.18
C SER A 209 -11.66 10.27 11.89
N PHE A 210 -11.11 9.20 12.44
CA PHE A 210 -9.68 9.08 12.77
C PHE A 210 -8.96 8.27 11.67
N GLY A 211 -7.70 8.64 11.40
CA GLY A 211 -6.80 7.85 10.58
C GLY A 211 -6.44 6.54 11.28
N MET A 212 -6.18 5.50 10.49
CA MET A 212 -5.83 4.15 10.96
C MET A 212 -4.46 4.04 11.66
N TYR A 213 -3.76 5.16 11.83
CA TYR A 213 -2.47 5.19 12.50
C TYR A 213 -2.31 6.48 13.30
N GLY A 214 -1.71 6.36 14.49
CA GLY A 214 -1.38 7.49 15.35
C GLY A 214 -2.57 8.28 15.92
N ALA A 215 -3.81 7.80 15.76
CA ALA A 215 -5.04 8.50 16.20
C ALA A 215 -5.18 9.94 15.68
N SER A 216 -4.64 10.19 14.49
CA SER A 216 -4.75 11.48 13.80
C SER A 216 -6.17 11.76 13.33
N ARG A 217 -6.56 13.05 13.24
CA ARG A 217 -7.80 13.45 12.58
C ARG A 217 -7.69 13.25 11.07
N THR A 218 -8.62 12.51 10.49
CA THR A 218 -8.71 12.31 9.04
C THR A 218 -9.07 13.62 8.35
N SER A 219 -8.28 14.03 7.37
CA SER A 219 -8.61 15.09 6.44
C SER A 219 -9.33 14.55 5.21
N ASN A 220 -10.25 15.33 4.65
CA ASN A 220 -10.89 15.10 3.36
C ASN A 220 -10.90 16.40 2.56
N LEU A 221 -10.96 16.32 1.23
CA LEU A 221 -11.10 17.52 0.40
C LEU A 221 -12.55 17.99 0.33
N TYR A 222 -12.68 19.30 0.40
CA TYR A 222 -13.92 20.05 0.28
C TYR A 222 -13.76 21.13 -0.80
N VAL A 223 -14.88 21.54 -1.39
CA VAL A 223 -14.97 22.68 -2.30
C VAL A 223 -15.95 23.69 -1.73
N VAL A 224 -15.66 24.97 -1.91
CA VAL A 224 -16.54 26.11 -1.57
C VAL A 224 -16.47 27.18 -2.66
N ASN A 225 -17.57 27.87 -2.90
CA ASN A 225 -17.58 29.04 -3.80
C ASN A 225 -16.78 30.20 -3.18
N ALA A 226 -16.31 31.13 -4.01
CA ALA A 226 -15.53 32.29 -3.53
C ALA A 226 -16.27 33.15 -2.49
N ASP A 227 -17.60 33.15 -2.48
CA ASP A 227 -18.45 33.87 -1.53
C ASP A 227 -18.71 33.11 -0.21
N GLY A 228 -18.26 31.86 -0.09
CA GLY A 228 -18.50 30.99 1.06
C GLY A 228 -19.70 30.04 0.90
N THR A 229 -20.46 30.14 -0.19
CA THR A 229 -21.63 29.27 -0.45
C THR A 229 -21.22 27.90 -1.02
N ASN A 230 -22.17 26.96 -1.05
CA ASN A 230 -22.00 25.61 -1.61
C ASN A 230 -20.78 24.84 -1.04
N LEU A 231 -20.51 24.98 0.26
CA LEU A 231 -19.47 24.19 0.94
C LEU A 231 -19.87 22.71 0.98
N HIS A 232 -19.10 21.84 0.32
CA HIS A 232 -19.37 20.39 0.30
C HIS A 232 -18.11 19.54 0.16
N ARG A 233 -18.23 18.26 0.56
CA ARG A 233 -17.15 17.26 0.54
C ARG A 233 -17.07 16.57 -0.82
N ILE A 234 -15.84 16.35 -1.32
CA ILE A 234 -15.58 15.69 -2.62
C ILE A 234 -14.75 14.39 -2.54
N THR A 235 -14.09 14.10 -1.40
CA THR A 235 -13.38 12.82 -1.17
C THR A 235 -13.95 12.03 0.01
N SER A 236 -13.66 10.74 0.08
CA SER A 236 -14.00 9.86 1.21
C SER A 236 -12.82 9.05 1.74
N GLU A 237 -11.67 9.69 1.92
CA GLU A 237 -10.51 9.07 2.56
C GLU A 237 -10.82 8.75 4.03
N ARG A 238 -10.32 7.61 4.50
CA ARG A 238 -10.28 7.24 5.92
C ARG A 238 -9.02 7.71 6.64
N ASN A 239 -7.91 7.87 5.92
CA ASN A 239 -6.62 8.23 6.50
C ASN A 239 -6.29 9.72 6.32
N GLY A 240 -6.34 10.23 5.09
CA GLY A 240 -6.24 11.68 4.86
C GLY A 240 -6.10 12.09 3.40
N ALA A 241 -6.63 13.27 3.09
CA ALA A 241 -6.40 14.02 1.86
C ALA A 241 -5.87 15.42 2.24
N ASP A 242 -4.61 15.69 1.90
CA ASP A 242 -3.92 16.94 2.22
C ASP A 242 -3.36 17.61 0.94
N ARG A 243 -3.05 18.90 1.03
CA ARG A 243 -2.29 19.65 0.00
C ARG A 243 -2.86 19.56 -1.44
N PRO A 244 -4.13 19.92 -1.68
CA PRO A 244 -4.66 20.00 -3.04
C PRO A 244 -3.96 21.10 -3.85
N ILE A 245 -3.74 20.85 -5.13
CA ILE A 245 -3.19 21.78 -6.12
C ILE A 245 -3.69 21.40 -7.51
N VAL A 246 -3.91 22.37 -8.41
CA VAL A 246 -4.46 22.13 -9.74
C VAL A 246 -3.37 21.77 -10.75
N ASP A 247 -3.57 20.69 -11.49
CA ASP A 247 -2.77 20.27 -12.64
C ASP A 247 -2.97 21.27 -13.80
N PRO A 248 -1.92 22.02 -14.22
CA PRO A 248 -2.06 23.09 -15.21
C PRO A 248 -2.47 22.57 -16.60
N LEU A 249 -2.21 21.30 -16.90
CA LEU A 249 -2.53 20.72 -18.21
C LEU A 249 -3.96 20.20 -18.32
N THR A 250 -4.61 19.87 -17.20
CA THR A 250 -5.91 19.19 -17.22
C THR A 250 -7.01 19.87 -16.41
N GLY A 251 -6.66 20.75 -15.45
CA GLY A 251 -7.60 21.33 -14.50
C GLY A 251 -8.06 20.37 -13.39
N ARG A 252 -7.51 19.16 -13.34
CA ARG A 252 -7.76 18.19 -12.25
C ARG A 252 -7.05 18.64 -10.97
N ILE A 253 -7.61 18.29 -9.83
CA ILE A 253 -6.95 18.46 -8.54
C ILE A 253 -5.98 17.29 -8.36
N VAL A 254 -4.72 17.57 -8.08
CA VAL A 254 -3.74 16.62 -7.53
C VAL A 254 -3.57 16.90 -6.05
N TYR A 255 -3.50 15.84 -5.23
CA TYR A 255 -3.41 15.95 -3.78
C TYR A 255 -2.60 14.81 -3.17
N SER A 256 -2.16 15.01 -1.94
CA SER A 256 -1.46 14.00 -1.15
C SER A 256 -2.47 13.14 -0.39
N ARG A 257 -2.58 11.89 -0.81
CA ARG A 257 -3.49 10.87 -0.25
C ARG A 257 -2.72 9.89 0.61
N TRP A 258 -3.21 9.59 1.80
CA TRP A 258 -2.57 8.62 2.70
C TRP A 258 -3.09 7.20 2.46
N TRP A 259 -2.23 6.33 1.91
CA TRP A 259 -2.53 4.91 1.79
C TRP A 259 -2.10 4.13 3.04
N ARG A 260 -3.10 3.58 3.73
CA ARG A 260 -3.01 2.52 4.74
C ARG A 260 -4.30 1.70 4.75
N ASN A 261 -4.18 0.40 5.00
CA ASN A 261 -5.27 -0.49 5.36
C ASN A 261 -4.79 -1.37 6.53
N LEU A 262 -5.57 -1.47 7.61
CA LEU A 262 -5.25 -2.29 8.79
C LEU A 262 -5.60 -3.78 8.61
N ARG A 263 -6.27 -4.12 7.51
CA ARG A 263 -6.83 -5.44 7.25
C ARG A 263 -6.21 -5.96 5.96
N VAL A 264 -5.26 -6.87 6.11
CA VAL A 264 -4.63 -7.57 4.99
C VAL A 264 -5.45 -8.80 4.62
N ALA A 265 -5.41 -9.19 3.36
CA ALA A 265 -6.07 -10.40 2.90
C ALA A 265 -5.46 -11.65 3.55
N THR A 266 -6.29 -12.65 3.87
CA THR A 266 -5.85 -13.99 4.30
C THR A 266 -6.53 -15.06 3.44
N ASN A 267 -5.86 -16.19 3.24
CA ASN A 267 -6.48 -17.36 2.61
C ASN A 267 -7.58 -17.97 3.50
N ASP A 268 -7.43 -17.87 4.82
CA ASP A 268 -8.35 -18.47 5.77
C ASP A 268 -9.65 -17.66 5.87
N MET A 269 -10.79 -18.35 5.93
CA MET A 269 -12.13 -17.80 6.06
C MET A 269 -12.71 -17.91 7.48
N GLY A 270 -11.95 -18.52 8.41
CA GLY A 270 -12.31 -18.61 9.81
C GLY A 270 -12.47 -17.24 10.49
N THR A 271 -13.08 -17.27 11.67
CA THR A 271 -13.24 -16.09 12.54
C THR A 271 -12.50 -16.31 13.84
N ILE A 272 -11.56 -15.42 14.15
CA ILE A 272 -10.80 -15.35 15.39
C ILE A 272 -11.14 -14.01 16.05
N PRO A 273 -12.01 -13.98 17.08
CA PRO A 273 -12.25 -12.78 17.89
C PRO A 273 -10.98 -12.33 18.61
N ASP A 274 -10.84 -11.02 18.84
CA ASP A 274 -9.74 -10.51 19.67
C ASP A 274 -10.18 -10.46 21.15
N PRO A 275 -9.57 -11.25 22.06
CA PRO A 275 -9.99 -11.29 23.46
C PRO A 275 -9.73 -9.98 24.22
N ARG A 276 -8.93 -9.05 23.66
CA ARG A 276 -8.65 -7.74 24.25
C ARG A 276 -9.75 -6.72 23.94
N PHE A 277 -10.57 -6.96 22.90
CA PHE A 277 -11.49 -5.99 22.33
C PHE A 277 -12.87 -6.62 22.06
N PRO A 278 -13.87 -6.41 22.94
CA PRO A 278 -15.22 -6.90 22.70
C PRO A 278 -15.79 -6.43 21.36
N GLY A 279 -16.20 -7.39 20.52
CA GLY A 279 -16.68 -7.15 19.15
C GLY A 279 -15.58 -6.93 18.11
N GLY A 280 -14.30 -6.94 18.50
CA GLY A 280 -13.15 -6.88 17.61
C GLY A 280 -12.65 -8.25 17.16
N TYR A 281 -11.85 -8.27 16.10
CA TYR A 281 -11.34 -9.49 15.48
C TYR A 281 -9.84 -9.43 15.18
N ILE A 282 -9.17 -10.56 15.34
CA ILE A 282 -7.84 -10.84 14.78
C ILE A 282 -7.98 -11.26 13.31
N MET A 283 -8.98 -12.07 13.01
CA MET A 283 -9.26 -12.58 11.66
C MET A 283 -10.76 -12.76 11.48
N LYS A 284 -11.32 -12.34 10.35
CA LYS A 284 -12.73 -12.54 10.00
C LYS A 284 -12.97 -12.24 8.52
N ASP A 285 -13.88 -12.99 7.89
CA ASP A 285 -14.37 -12.76 6.53
C ASP A 285 -13.28 -12.68 5.45
N GLY A 286 -12.18 -13.45 5.59
CA GLY A 286 -11.04 -13.44 4.65
C GLY A 286 -10.05 -12.30 4.86
N LEU A 287 -10.15 -11.58 5.99
CA LEU A 287 -9.26 -10.49 6.39
C LEU A 287 -8.56 -10.80 7.71
N CYS A 288 -7.33 -10.29 7.86
CA CYS A 288 -6.43 -10.47 8.99
C CYS A 288 -5.94 -9.11 9.50
N ALA A 289 -5.98 -8.90 10.81
CA ALA A 289 -5.45 -7.73 11.49
C ALA A 289 -3.93 -7.63 11.25
N ILE A 290 -3.45 -6.50 10.73
CA ILE A 290 -2.07 -6.41 10.22
C ILE A 290 -0.98 -6.60 11.29
N ASN A 291 -1.30 -6.45 12.58
CA ASN A 291 -0.39 -6.75 13.69
C ASN A 291 -0.41 -8.22 14.16
N HIS A 292 -1.35 -9.03 13.67
CA HIS A 292 -1.46 -10.48 13.90
C HIS A 292 -1.07 -11.31 12.67
N SER A 293 -0.99 -10.66 11.51
CA SER A 293 -0.34 -11.08 10.27
C SER A 293 0.99 -11.81 10.54
N GLY A 294 1.10 -13.04 10.04
CA GLY A 294 2.20 -13.98 10.22
C GLY A 294 2.28 -14.68 11.59
N ALA A 295 1.65 -14.14 12.64
CA ALA A 295 1.67 -14.70 14.00
C ALA A 295 0.47 -15.61 14.29
N ASP A 296 -0.74 -15.11 14.00
CA ASP A 296 -2.02 -15.77 14.30
C ASP A 296 -2.91 -15.97 13.06
N CYS A 297 -2.70 -15.16 12.00
CA CYS A 297 -3.34 -15.31 10.70
C CYS A 297 -2.33 -15.03 9.56
N PHE A 298 -2.45 -15.74 8.42
CA PHE A 298 -1.44 -15.69 7.35
C PHE A 298 -1.92 -14.95 6.10
N GLU A 299 -1.16 -13.93 5.72
CA GLU A 299 -1.40 -13.09 4.56
C GLU A 299 -0.67 -13.59 3.28
N PRO A 300 -1.38 -13.88 2.19
CA PRO A 300 -0.77 -14.27 0.92
C PRO A 300 0.17 -13.19 0.37
N GLY A 301 1.32 -13.61 -0.14
CA GLY A 301 2.40 -12.69 -0.55
C GLY A 301 3.23 -12.15 0.62
N GLY A 302 2.75 -12.19 1.86
CA GLY A 302 3.48 -11.73 3.05
C GLY A 302 3.20 -10.28 3.43
N LYS A 303 3.26 -9.98 4.75
CA LYS A 303 2.91 -8.67 5.35
C LYS A 303 3.63 -7.53 4.66
N PHE A 304 4.94 -7.72 4.45
CA PHE A 304 5.85 -6.82 3.74
C PHE A 304 5.54 -6.63 2.24
N ASN A 305 4.38 -7.07 1.75
CA ASN A 305 3.89 -6.72 0.42
C ASN A 305 2.55 -5.97 0.42
N MET A 306 1.77 -6.07 1.51
CA MET A 306 0.44 -5.46 1.64
C MET A 306 0.34 -4.20 2.54
N GLU A 307 1.15 -4.05 3.60
CA GLU A 307 1.15 -2.80 4.41
C GLU A 307 1.62 -1.58 3.59
N ARG A 308 0.71 -0.67 3.23
CA ARG A 308 1.10 0.71 2.91
C ARG A 308 0.91 1.57 4.16
N ASN A 309 1.82 2.53 4.33
CA ASN A 309 1.72 3.58 5.34
C ASN A 309 2.49 4.81 4.84
N SER A 310 1.96 5.41 3.78
CA SER A 310 2.64 6.45 3.00
C SER A 310 1.67 7.38 2.29
N TRP A 311 1.99 8.67 2.26
CA TRP A 311 1.32 9.66 1.41
C TRP A 311 1.80 9.58 -0.03
N HIS A 312 0.90 9.61 -1.02
CA HIS A 312 1.24 9.58 -2.45
C HIS A 312 0.39 10.59 -3.24
N LEU A 313 0.78 10.88 -4.49
CA LEU A 313 0.01 11.75 -5.38
C LEU A 313 -1.17 11.01 -6.00
N ALA A 314 -2.38 11.52 -5.74
CA ALA A 314 -3.63 11.11 -6.38
C ALA A 314 -4.23 12.29 -7.17
N SER A 315 -5.12 12.02 -8.12
CA SER A 315 -5.85 13.04 -8.88
C SER A 315 -7.35 12.76 -8.95
N ILE A 316 -8.16 13.82 -8.93
CA ILE A 316 -9.62 13.82 -9.06
C ILE A 316 -10.08 15.03 -9.90
N ASN A 317 -11.29 14.98 -10.42
CA ASN A 317 -11.98 16.17 -10.94
C ASN A 317 -12.47 17.08 -9.78
N PRO A 318 -12.80 18.36 -10.04
CA PRO A 318 -13.36 19.29 -9.04
C PRO A 318 -14.59 18.77 -8.28
N ASP A 319 -15.42 17.94 -8.92
CA ASP A 319 -16.60 17.31 -8.31
C ASP A 319 -16.32 16.01 -7.55
N GLY A 320 -15.05 15.63 -7.38
CA GLY A 320 -14.61 14.39 -6.75
C GLY A 320 -14.63 13.14 -7.65
N THR A 321 -15.02 13.26 -8.93
CA THR A 321 -15.08 12.11 -9.84
C THR A 321 -13.71 11.69 -10.38
N GLY A 322 -13.63 10.44 -10.86
CA GLY A 322 -12.52 9.94 -11.66
C GLY A 322 -11.19 9.80 -10.91
N LEU A 323 -11.22 9.34 -9.66
CA LEU A 323 -10.04 9.09 -8.82
C LEU A 323 -8.99 8.21 -9.53
N ALA A 324 -7.76 8.71 -9.64
CA ALA A 324 -6.63 7.99 -10.22
C ALA A 324 -5.32 8.28 -9.46
N GLN A 325 -4.33 7.38 -9.52
CA GLN A 325 -2.97 7.72 -9.11
C GLN A 325 -2.35 8.69 -10.13
N PHE A 326 -1.65 9.73 -9.67
CA PHE A 326 -1.06 10.74 -10.57
C PHE A 326 0.34 10.36 -11.07
N ALA A 327 1.21 9.92 -10.16
CA ALA A 327 2.61 9.63 -10.43
C ALA A 327 3.18 8.57 -9.46
N GLY A 328 4.42 8.14 -9.73
CA GLY A 328 5.21 7.23 -8.90
C GLY A 328 5.70 6.02 -9.69
N ARG A 329 5.93 4.89 -9.00
CA ARG A 329 6.16 3.55 -9.59
C ARG A 329 5.18 2.57 -8.99
N SER A 330 4.89 1.48 -9.69
CA SER A 330 4.04 0.40 -9.15
C SER A 330 4.67 -0.97 -9.33
N ASN A 331 6.00 -1.04 -9.47
CA ASN A 331 6.79 -2.25 -9.62
C ASN A 331 7.20 -2.92 -8.30
N THR A 332 7.18 -2.16 -7.20
CA THR A 332 7.78 -2.57 -5.94
C THR A 332 6.77 -2.52 -4.82
N THR A 333 6.49 -3.68 -4.26
CA THR A 333 5.98 -3.78 -2.92
C THR A 333 7.09 -3.37 -1.93
N PHE A 334 6.76 -2.42 -1.06
CA PHE A 334 7.53 -1.89 0.08
C PHE A 334 8.82 -1.08 -0.17
N HIS A 335 9.55 -1.27 -1.28
CA HIS A 335 10.29 -0.12 -1.81
C HIS A 335 9.31 0.97 -2.28
N GLY A 336 8.14 0.57 -2.82
CA GLY A 336 7.12 1.48 -3.36
C GLY A 336 6.55 2.50 -2.38
N ALA A 337 6.48 2.20 -1.07
CA ALA A 337 5.97 3.15 -0.07
C ALA A 337 6.89 4.37 0.08
N LEU A 338 8.22 4.18 0.03
CA LEU A 338 9.21 5.26 0.02
C LEU A 338 9.34 5.90 -1.37
N VAL A 339 9.21 5.11 -2.44
CA VAL A 339 9.37 5.58 -3.83
C VAL A 339 8.22 6.48 -4.26
N ASN A 340 6.99 6.19 -3.85
CA ASN A 340 5.81 6.98 -4.17
C ASN A 340 5.54 8.10 -3.15
N HIS A 341 6.43 8.28 -2.16
CA HIS A 341 6.15 9.17 -1.07
C HIS A 341 6.28 10.65 -1.47
N ALA A 342 5.15 11.37 -1.44
CA ALA A 342 5.06 12.77 -1.83
C ALA A 342 4.00 13.50 -1.00
N TYR A 343 4.35 14.68 -0.46
CA TYR A 343 3.48 15.46 0.41
C TYR A 343 3.41 16.95 0.03
N GLY A 344 2.42 17.34 -0.75
CA GLY A 344 2.32 18.67 -1.35
C GLY A 344 3.46 18.99 -2.32
N GLY A 345 3.42 20.17 -2.94
CA GLY A 345 4.39 20.57 -3.95
C GLY A 345 3.93 21.75 -4.81
N SER A 346 4.55 21.87 -5.98
CA SER A 346 4.17 22.80 -7.05
C SER A 346 4.43 22.19 -8.44
N PHE A 347 3.65 22.60 -9.44
CA PHE A 347 3.70 22.11 -10.81
C PHE A 347 4.67 22.91 -11.66
N ALA A 348 5.47 22.21 -12.48
CA ALA A 348 6.17 22.82 -13.60
C ALA A 348 5.22 23.04 -14.79
N PRO A 349 5.56 23.95 -15.73
CA PRO A 349 4.73 24.22 -16.91
C PRO A 349 4.48 23.03 -17.84
N ASP A 350 5.35 22.01 -17.79
CA ASP A 350 5.24 20.76 -18.54
C ASP A 350 4.31 19.72 -17.88
N GLY A 351 3.72 20.05 -16.72
CA GLY A 351 2.85 19.16 -15.95
C GLY A 351 3.58 18.11 -15.12
N SER A 352 4.91 18.17 -15.01
CA SER A 352 5.68 17.46 -13.98
C SER A 352 5.60 18.17 -12.62
N PHE A 353 5.97 17.49 -11.53
CA PHE A 353 5.62 17.91 -10.18
C PHE A 353 6.79 17.86 -9.19
N TYR A 354 7.11 19.00 -8.57
CA TYR A 354 8.10 19.09 -7.50
C TYR A 354 7.40 18.91 -6.15
N ALA A 355 7.71 17.85 -5.41
CA ALA A 355 7.05 17.49 -4.16
C ALA A 355 8.01 17.44 -2.96
N ASN A 356 7.47 17.67 -1.77
CA ASN A 356 8.18 17.34 -0.54
C ASN A 356 8.24 15.81 -0.36
N PHE A 357 9.38 15.31 0.08
CA PHE A 357 9.56 13.95 0.59
C PHE A 357 10.06 14.00 2.03
N PHE A 358 9.41 13.24 2.92
CA PHE A 358 9.85 13.05 4.29
C PHE A 358 10.15 11.55 4.52
N PRO A 359 11.30 11.15 5.10
CA PRO A 359 11.61 9.74 5.36
C PRO A 359 10.63 9.04 6.30
N MET A 360 9.95 9.82 7.16
CA MET A 360 8.86 9.35 8.03
C MET A 360 7.53 9.30 7.26
N THR A 361 7.34 8.27 6.44
CA THR A 361 6.22 8.19 5.49
C THR A 361 4.83 8.14 6.13
N ASN A 362 4.71 7.73 7.40
CA ASN A 362 3.43 7.76 8.13
C ASN A 362 2.97 9.20 8.44
N GLY A 363 3.91 10.13 8.65
CA GLY A 363 3.64 11.52 9.00
C GLY A 363 3.03 11.77 10.39
N THR A 364 2.95 10.77 11.29
CA THR A 364 2.38 10.90 12.64
C THR A 364 3.43 11.00 13.75
N GLU A 365 4.71 10.95 13.43
CA GLU A 365 5.81 10.83 14.41
C GLU A 365 6.94 11.86 14.22
N ALA A 366 6.92 12.59 13.11
CA ALA A 366 7.91 13.61 12.77
C ALA A 366 7.29 14.66 11.83
N SER A 367 7.94 15.81 11.68
CA SER A 367 7.57 16.83 10.70
C SER A 367 8.79 17.50 10.09
N GLY A 368 8.72 17.81 8.80
CA GLY A 368 9.66 18.69 8.10
C GLY A 368 11.02 18.12 7.73
N PHE A 369 11.53 17.11 8.44
CA PHE A 369 12.84 16.52 8.16
C PHE A 369 12.86 15.80 6.80
N GLY A 370 13.07 16.53 5.71
CA GLY A 370 12.97 16.02 4.34
C GLY A 370 13.77 16.77 3.29
N GLY A 371 13.31 16.61 2.05
CA GLY A 371 13.90 17.21 0.87
C GLY A 371 12.89 17.28 -0.27
N ILE A 372 13.31 17.80 -1.41
CA ILE A 372 12.49 17.96 -2.61
C ILE A 372 12.84 16.89 -3.64
N ARG A 373 11.81 16.27 -4.20
CA ARG A 373 11.89 15.34 -5.33
C ARG A 373 11.06 15.87 -6.49
N HIS A 374 11.48 15.55 -7.70
CA HIS A 374 10.74 15.83 -8.93
C HIS A 374 10.11 14.53 -9.44
N TYR A 375 8.83 14.59 -9.83
CA TYR A 375 7.99 13.46 -10.24
C TYR A 375 7.40 13.72 -11.62
N ASP A 376 7.64 12.80 -12.56
CA ASP A 376 6.94 12.77 -13.85
C ASP A 376 5.57 12.12 -13.72
N ARG A 377 4.60 12.55 -14.53
CA ARG A 377 3.26 11.95 -14.59
C ARG A 377 3.35 10.45 -14.95
N GLY A 378 2.53 9.63 -14.30
CA GLY A 378 2.46 8.19 -14.57
C GLY A 378 3.59 7.36 -13.89
N PRO A 379 3.87 6.15 -14.39
CA PRO A 379 4.70 5.14 -13.71
C PRO A 379 6.22 5.37 -13.88
N ASN A 380 6.70 6.62 -13.84
CA ASN A 380 8.10 6.97 -14.13
C ASN A 380 8.98 7.07 -12.86
N GLY A 381 8.37 7.33 -11.69
CA GLY A 381 9.04 7.49 -10.41
C GLY A 381 9.46 8.93 -10.14
N TYR A 382 10.69 9.11 -9.64
CA TYR A 382 11.18 10.41 -9.20
C TYR A 382 12.67 10.59 -9.46
N THR A 383 13.11 11.86 -9.47
CA THR A 383 14.50 12.28 -9.38
C THR A 383 14.74 13.09 -8.08
N HIS A 384 15.99 13.14 -7.63
CA HIS A 384 16.39 13.86 -6.41
C HIS A 384 16.74 15.31 -6.77
N VAL A 385 16.24 16.29 -5.99
CA VAL A 385 16.56 17.72 -6.20
C VAL A 385 17.49 18.24 -5.10
N ILE A 386 17.02 18.32 -3.85
CA ILE A 386 17.81 18.90 -2.74
C ILE A 386 17.30 18.40 -1.37
N GLY A 387 18.16 18.41 -0.35
CA GLY A 387 17.84 17.97 1.01
C GLY A 387 17.78 16.44 1.18
N ILE A 388 17.16 15.98 2.27
CA ILE A 388 17.05 14.54 2.59
C ILE A 388 15.97 13.89 1.72
N THR A 389 16.40 13.31 0.60
CA THR A 389 15.52 12.76 -0.45
C THR A 389 15.46 11.22 -0.50
N THR A 390 16.05 10.54 0.49
CA THR A 390 16.01 9.06 0.63
C THR A 390 16.03 8.64 2.11
N ARG A 391 15.59 7.41 2.39
CA ARG A 391 15.72 6.73 3.70
C ARG A 391 16.72 5.56 3.64
N ASP A 392 17.66 5.61 2.69
CA ASP A 392 18.69 4.59 2.56
C ASP A 392 19.79 4.78 3.62
N GLU A 393 19.70 3.98 4.69
CA GLU A 393 20.62 3.99 5.83
C GLU A 393 22.06 3.52 5.49
N SER A 394 22.31 3.06 4.26
CA SER A 394 23.68 2.80 3.79
C SER A 394 24.42 4.07 3.35
N VAL A 395 23.67 5.15 3.05
CA VAL A 395 24.21 6.47 2.68
C VAL A 395 23.75 7.61 3.60
N GLN A 396 22.72 7.39 4.42
CA GLN A 396 22.18 8.34 5.39
C GLN A 396 22.66 8.03 6.82
N GLN A 397 23.22 9.03 7.50
CA GLN A 397 23.64 8.92 8.91
C GLN A 397 22.56 9.49 9.84
N PHE A 398 22.13 8.75 10.86
CA PHE A 398 21.24 9.28 11.90
C PHE A 398 21.92 10.37 12.75
N VAL A 399 21.17 11.41 13.11
CA VAL A 399 21.64 12.50 13.99
C VAL A 399 21.91 12.02 15.42
N ARG A 400 21.13 11.04 15.89
CA ARG A 400 21.39 10.30 17.14
C ARG A 400 21.36 8.81 16.85
N THR A 401 22.26 8.05 17.48
CA THR A 401 22.43 6.59 17.27
C THR A 401 22.17 5.76 18.53
N ASN A 402 21.76 6.36 19.64
CA ASN A 402 21.39 5.65 20.86
C ASN A 402 20.33 6.40 21.70
N PRO A 403 19.05 5.99 21.64
CA PRO A 403 18.44 5.27 20.53
C PRO A 403 18.41 6.12 19.24
N ASN A 404 18.24 5.46 18.10
CA ASN A 404 18.29 6.12 16.78
C ASN A 404 17.22 7.22 16.63
N SER A 405 17.57 8.32 15.96
CA SER A 405 16.68 9.45 15.66
C SER A 405 15.66 9.19 14.53
N TYR A 406 15.37 7.92 14.22
CA TYR A 406 14.57 7.37 13.11
C TYR A 406 13.83 8.39 12.21
N GLY A 407 14.25 8.47 10.94
CA GLY A 407 13.71 9.43 9.96
C GLY A 407 14.36 10.82 9.99
N VAL A 408 15.20 11.12 11.00
CA VAL A 408 15.98 12.36 11.13
C VAL A 408 17.47 12.07 10.93
N TYR A 409 18.10 12.73 9.95
CA TYR A 409 19.43 12.40 9.42
C TYR A 409 20.39 13.61 9.41
N VAL A 410 21.69 13.37 9.34
CA VAL A 410 22.71 14.42 9.26
C VAL A 410 22.70 15.02 7.85
N GLY A 411 22.36 16.30 7.75
CA GLY A 411 22.34 17.03 6.49
C GLY A 411 21.53 18.32 6.57
N ASN A 412 21.37 18.97 5.42
CA ASN A 412 20.42 20.07 5.23
C ASN A 412 19.04 19.53 4.82
N TYR A 413 18.03 20.35 5.04
CA TYR A 413 16.63 20.02 4.82
C TYR A 413 15.98 21.02 3.87
N ALA A 414 15.02 20.56 3.07
CA ALA A 414 14.33 21.39 2.08
C ALA A 414 12.85 21.00 1.91
N GLY A 415 12.02 21.98 1.56
CA GLY A 415 10.60 21.77 1.30
C GLY A 415 9.87 22.99 0.72
N GLU A 416 8.55 22.86 0.62
CA GLU A 416 7.58 23.81 0.05
C GLU A 416 8.03 24.47 -1.26
N PRO A 417 8.36 23.69 -2.31
CA PRO A 417 8.73 24.24 -3.60
C PRO A 417 7.60 25.05 -4.23
N GLU A 418 7.98 26.10 -4.96
CA GLU A 418 7.14 26.88 -5.86
C GLU A 418 7.88 27.15 -7.17
N VAL A 419 7.26 26.80 -8.32
CA VAL A 419 7.89 26.94 -9.63
C VAL A 419 7.71 28.36 -10.18
N LEU A 420 8.82 29.02 -10.48
CA LEU A 420 8.90 30.37 -11.05
C LEU A 420 8.69 30.35 -12.58
N PRO A 421 8.42 31.52 -13.22
CA PRO A 421 8.15 31.60 -14.67
C PRO A 421 9.27 31.07 -15.56
N ASP A 422 10.52 31.12 -15.09
CA ASP A 422 11.73 30.70 -15.78
C ASP A 422 12.10 29.22 -15.54
N GLY A 423 11.29 28.49 -14.77
CA GLY A 423 11.55 27.10 -14.38
C GLY A 423 12.47 26.93 -13.17
N SER A 424 13.01 28.01 -12.59
CA SER A 424 13.65 27.96 -11.28
C SER A 424 12.62 27.74 -10.16
N LEU A 425 13.08 27.44 -8.95
CA LEU A 425 12.21 27.18 -7.79
C LEU A 425 12.51 28.18 -6.67
N VAL A 426 11.47 28.66 -5.99
CA VAL A 426 11.61 29.12 -4.59
C VAL A 426 11.36 27.93 -3.68
N ILE A 427 12.20 27.76 -2.66
CA ILE A 427 12.11 26.69 -1.67
C ILE A 427 12.28 27.23 -0.26
N SER A 428 11.71 26.53 0.72
CA SER A 428 12.11 26.61 2.12
C SER A 428 13.33 25.73 2.33
N TRP A 429 14.45 26.26 2.84
CA TRP A 429 15.67 25.50 3.12
C TRP A 429 16.24 25.80 4.51
N ALA A 430 16.63 24.74 5.23
CA ALA A 430 17.22 24.81 6.57
C ALA A 430 18.57 24.08 6.61
N GLN A 431 19.55 24.69 7.28
CA GLN A 431 20.92 24.17 7.33
C GLN A 431 21.07 22.88 8.13
N ASP A 432 20.24 22.69 9.16
CA ASP A 432 20.34 21.58 10.13
C ASP A 432 18.99 21.22 10.78
N THR A 433 19.00 20.32 11.76
CA THR A 433 17.82 19.81 12.48
C THR A 433 17.03 20.84 13.29
N ARG A 434 17.49 22.09 13.43
CA ARG A 434 16.73 23.15 14.09
C ARG A 434 15.51 23.60 13.27
N GLN A 435 15.45 23.29 11.97
CA GLN A 435 14.30 23.61 11.11
C GLN A 435 13.98 25.11 11.04
N ASP A 436 15.02 25.93 11.18
CA ASP A 436 15.09 27.37 10.88
C ASP A 436 15.15 27.50 9.36
N TYR A 437 13.98 27.49 8.70
CA TYR A 437 13.87 27.50 7.24
C TYR A 437 13.77 28.92 6.70
N GLY A 438 14.79 29.37 5.97
CA GLY A 438 14.70 30.56 5.14
C GLY A 438 14.16 30.25 3.73
N LEU A 439 13.82 31.28 2.96
CA LEU A 439 13.49 31.19 1.53
C LEU A 439 14.73 31.33 0.67
N TYR A 440 14.89 30.41 -0.28
CA TYR A 440 16.00 30.37 -1.22
C TYR A 440 15.49 30.16 -2.65
N THR A 441 16.24 30.64 -3.65
CA THR A 441 16.07 30.24 -5.05
C THR A 441 17.05 29.12 -5.41
N ILE A 442 16.61 28.17 -6.24
CA ILE A 442 17.44 27.13 -6.86
C ILE A 442 17.06 26.94 -8.33
N ASN A 443 17.98 26.38 -9.11
CA ASN A 443 17.70 25.85 -10.43
C ASN A 443 16.83 24.58 -10.34
N ALA A 444 16.18 24.21 -11.45
CA ALA A 444 15.34 23.01 -11.59
C ALA A 444 16.03 21.69 -11.21
N ASP A 445 17.36 21.64 -11.29
CA ASP A 445 18.23 20.49 -10.97
C ASP A 445 18.74 20.49 -9.51
N GLY A 446 18.35 21.46 -8.68
CA GLY A 446 18.81 21.61 -7.30
C GLY A 446 20.09 22.43 -7.12
N SER A 447 20.73 22.87 -8.21
CA SER A 447 21.93 23.73 -8.15
C SER A 447 21.59 25.20 -7.90
N GLY A 448 22.60 26.06 -7.70
CA GLY A 448 22.42 27.52 -7.67
C GLY A 448 21.76 28.09 -6.40
N LEU A 449 21.74 27.35 -5.29
CA LEU A 449 21.14 27.76 -4.01
C LEU A 449 21.56 29.16 -3.56
N THR A 450 20.61 30.10 -3.62
CA THR A 450 20.82 31.52 -3.34
C THR A 450 19.77 32.02 -2.35
N LEU A 451 20.19 32.66 -1.26
CA LEU A 451 19.28 33.19 -0.23
C LEU A 451 18.40 34.31 -0.81
N LEU A 452 17.08 34.20 -0.60
CA LEU A 452 16.08 35.18 -1.05
C LEU A 452 15.55 36.04 0.10
N TYR A 453 15.31 35.41 1.25
CA TYR A 453 14.87 36.03 2.51
C TYR A 453 14.98 35.02 3.67
N ASP A 454 15.36 35.47 4.86
CA ASP A 454 15.41 34.68 6.10
C ASP A 454 15.16 35.62 7.29
N ASN A 455 14.35 35.19 8.24
CA ASN A 455 14.10 35.86 9.52
C ASN A 455 14.49 34.90 10.67
N PRO A 456 15.72 35.02 11.21
CA PRO A 456 16.26 34.02 12.12
C PRO A 456 15.37 33.70 13.33
N GLY A 457 15.14 32.41 13.57
CA GLY A 457 14.26 31.91 14.64
C GLY A 457 12.78 31.79 14.24
N THR A 458 12.44 32.02 12.98
CA THR A 458 11.15 31.61 12.39
C THR A 458 11.33 30.59 11.28
N THR A 459 10.22 30.14 10.71
CA THR A 459 10.24 29.26 9.55
C THR A 459 9.38 29.86 8.44
N GLU A 460 10.02 30.11 7.31
CA GLU A 460 9.46 30.75 6.14
C GLU A 460 9.00 29.70 5.14
N LEU A 461 7.69 29.52 5.07
CA LEU A 461 7.05 28.39 4.42
C LEU A 461 6.03 28.85 3.38
N ARG A 462 5.69 27.93 2.47
CA ARG A 462 4.57 28.06 1.53
C ARG A 462 4.67 29.30 0.64
N ALA A 463 5.85 29.58 0.08
CA ALA A 463 5.98 30.62 -0.92
C ALA A 463 5.06 30.35 -2.13
N ARG A 464 4.44 31.41 -2.66
CA ARG A 464 3.63 31.40 -3.89
C ARG A 464 3.91 32.64 -4.72
N ALA A 465 4.07 32.46 -6.03
CA ALA A 465 4.31 33.57 -6.94
C ALA A 465 3.06 34.44 -7.11
N ILE A 466 3.19 35.73 -6.82
CA ILE A 466 2.15 36.73 -7.11
C ILE A 466 2.33 37.16 -8.57
N ARG A 467 1.69 36.42 -9.46
CA ARG A 467 1.71 36.66 -10.91
C ARG A 467 0.43 36.17 -11.55
N VAL A 468 0.00 36.82 -12.64
CA VAL A 468 -1.05 36.27 -13.49
C VAL A 468 -0.55 34.92 -14.03
N ARG A 469 -1.38 33.87 -13.90
CA ARG A 469 -1.08 32.50 -14.34
C ARG A 469 -2.06 32.11 -15.46
N PRO A 470 -1.63 31.29 -16.44
CA PRO A 470 -2.58 30.65 -17.35
C PRO A 470 -3.65 29.90 -16.57
N VAL A 471 -4.92 30.10 -16.94
CA VAL A 471 -6.05 29.39 -16.33
C VAL A 471 -6.10 27.97 -16.93
N PRO A 472 -6.00 26.89 -16.12
CA PRO A 472 -6.12 25.53 -16.60
C PRO A 472 -7.51 25.24 -17.21
N PRO A 473 -7.69 24.15 -17.97
CA PRO A 473 -9.01 23.76 -18.46
C PRO A 473 -10.05 23.67 -17.34
N ILE A 474 -11.18 24.37 -17.46
CA ILE A 474 -12.29 24.22 -16.51
C ILE A 474 -12.97 22.87 -16.77
N ILE A 475 -12.99 22.00 -15.75
CA ILE A 475 -13.75 20.75 -15.77
C ILE A 475 -15.12 21.02 -15.13
N PRO A 476 -16.24 20.94 -15.88
CA PRO A 476 -17.57 21.07 -15.30
C PRO A 476 -17.89 19.90 -14.37
N ASP A 477 -18.55 20.20 -13.26
CA ASP A 477 -19.06 19.18 -12.33
C ASP A 477 -20.09 18.29 -13.03
N LYS A 478 -19.87 16.98 -13.01
CA LYS A 478 -20.81 15.96 -13.51
C LYS A 478 -21.70 15.45 -12.40
N VAL A 479 -21.22 15.47 -11.15
CA VAL A 479 -21.96 15.04 -9.96
C VAL A 479 -22.20 16.21 -9.01
N THR A 480 -23.39 16.79 -9.08
CA THR A 480 -23.83 17.94 -8.27
C THR A 480 -24.44 17.56 -6.92
N THR A 481 -24.62 16.27 -6.63
CA THR A 481 -25.14 15.80 -5.34
C THR A 481 -24.13 16.04 -4.22
N VAL A 482 -24.56 16.72 -3.17
CA VAL A 482 -23.79 16.94 -1.94
C VAL A 482 -23.70 15.63 -1.14
N ALA A 483 -22.50 15.27 -0.71
CA ALA A 483 -22.26 14.09 0.12
C ALA A 483 -22.76 14.29 1.56
N SER A 484 -23.22 13.23 2.22
CA SER A 484 -23.57 13.27 3.65
C SER A 484 -22.37 13.73 4.49
N GLU A 485 -22.66 14.62 5.45
CA GLU A 485 -21.70 15.11 6.46
C GLU A 485 -21.28 14.03 7.48
N LEU A 486 -22.04 12.93 7.52
CA LEU A 486 -21.84 11.79 8.40
C LEU A 486 -21.62 10.51 7.58
N PRO A 487 -20.74 9.59 8.02
CA PRO A 487 -20.71 8.23 7.51
C PRO A 487 -22.05 7.50 7.78
N PRO A 488 -22.32 6.39 7.07
CA PRO A 488 -23.42 5.48 7.40
C PRO A 488 -23.35 4.94 8.83
N LEU A 489 -24.49 4.44 9.32
CA LEU A 489 -24.57 3.71 10.58
C LEU A 489 -23.98 2.29 10.42
N ALA A 490 -23.61 1.67 11.54
CA ALA A 490 -23.02 0.33 11.57
C ALA A 490 -23.87 -0.76 10.88
N GLN A 491 -25.20 -0.63 10.95
CA GLN A 491 -26.19 -1.51 10.33
C GLN A 491 -26.67 -1.04 8.95
N GLY A 492 -26.09 0.04 8.42
CA GLY A 492 -26.52 0.67 7.17
C GLY A 492 -27.83 1.50 7.31
N PRO A 493 -28.50 1.80 6.18
CA PRO A 493 -28.11 1.46 4.81
C PRO A 493 -26.83 2.20 4.39
N TYR A 494 -25.92 1.50 3.69
CA TYR A 494 -24.61 2.04 3.32
C TYR A 494 -24.65 2.96 2.10
N ASN A 495 -25.69 2.84 1.26
CA ASN A 495 -25.88 3.56 0.01
C ASN A 495 -26.81 4.78 0.13
N LYS A 496 -26.85 5.43 1.30
CA LYS A 496 -27.70 6.62 1.55
C LYS A 496 -27.44 7.74 0.54
N ASP A 497 -26.19 7.91 0.13
CA ASP A 497 -25.74 8.90 -0.86
C ASP A 497 -25.88 8.40 -2.31
N GLY A 498 -26.51 7.25 -2.54
CA GLY A 498 -26.59 6.55 -3.82
C GLY A 498 -25.46 5.54 -4.03
N ASN A 499 -25.38 5.01 -5.24
CA ASN A 499 -24.37 4.05 -5.69
C ASN A 499 -23.53 4.61 -6.84
N PHE A 500 -22.32 4.08 -7.00
CA PHE A 500 -21.51 4.17 -8.21
C PHE A 500 -21.28 2.77 -8.80
N THR A 501 -20.88 2.69 -10.06
CA THR A 501 -20.52 1.44 -10.71
C THR A 501 -19.00 1.25 -10.67
N PHE A 502 -18.52 0.23 -9.96
CA PHE A 502 -17.16 -0.28 -10.13
C PHE A 502 -17.10 -1.08 -11.44
N ASP A 503 -16.11 -0.82 -12.28
CA ASP A 503 -16.00 -1.44 -13.60
C ASP A 503 -14.52 -1.70 -13.94
N ALA A 504 -14.06 -2.93 -13.73
CA ALA A 504 -12.72 -3.36 -14.11
C ALA A 504 -12.82 -4.16 -15.42
N LEU A 505 -12.32 -3.59 -16.52
CA LEU A 505 -12.48 -4.17 -17.84
C LEU A 505 -11.78 -5.53 -17.97
N ASN A 506 -10.63 -5.73 -17.33
CA ASN A 506 -9.91 -7.00 -17.33
C ASN A 506 -8.91 -7.09 -16.15
N VAL A 507 -9.19 -7.90 -15.13
CA VAL A 507 -8.28 -8.07 -13.96
C VAL A 507 -6.93 -8.70 -14.31
N TYR A 508 -6.77 -9.25 -15.51
CA TYR A 508 -5.53 -9.79 -16.08
C TYR A 508 -4.82 -8.81 -17.02
N PHE A 509 -5.30 -7.56 -17.15
CA PHE A 509 -4.71 -6.57 -18.05
C PHE A 509 -3.30 -6.16 -17.60
N ASN A 510 -2.30 -6.44 -18.43
CA ASN A 510 -0.93 -6.01 -18.17
C ASN A 510 -0.66 -4.69 -18.90
N ALA A 511 0.08 -3.79 -18.25
CA ALA A 511 0.64 -2.63 -18.94
C ALA A 511 1.61 -3.08 -20.07
N PRO A 512 2.04 -2.19 -20.97
CA PRO A 512 3.06 -2.52 -21.96
C PRO A 512 4.35 -3.09 -21.35
N VAL A 513 5.14 -3.78 -22.17
CA VAL A 513 6.52 -4.14 -21.84
C VAL A 513 7.32 -2.88 -21.49
N ASP A 514 8.21 -3.01 -20.51
CA ASP A 514 9.07 -1.94 -19.98
C ASP A 514 8.34 -0.75 -19.31
N VAL A 515 7.05 -0.89 -18.99
CA VAL A 515 6.32 0.04 -18.11
C VAL A 515 6.37 -0.45 -16.66
N ASP A 516 6.75 0.43 -15.74
CA ASP A 516 7.12 0.12 -14.34
C ASP A 516 5.91 -0.09 -13.39
N ILE A 517 5.00 -0.95 -13.85
CA ILE A 517 3.81 -1.42 -13.14
C ILE A 517 3.93 -2.95 -13.02
N LEU A 518 3.71 -3.47 -11.80
CA LEU A 518 3.66 -4.90 -11.50
C LEU A 518 2.81 -5.68 -12.51
N ASN A 519 3.19 -6.93 -12.74
CA ASN A 519 2.39 -7.83 -13.56
C ASN A 519 1.02 -8.05 -12.91
N ALA A 520 -0.02 -8.07 -13.74
CA ALA A 520 -1.39 -8.30 -13.28
C ALA A 520 -1.55 -9.73 -12.76
N LEU A 521 -2.76 -10.08 -12.33
CA LEU A 521 -3.07 -11.45 -11.93
C LEU A 521 -2.73 -12.44 -13.04
N PRO A 522 -2.18 -13.63 -12.73
CA PRO A 522 -2.08 -14.72 -13.69
C PRO A 522 -3.45 -15.04 -14.27
N VAL A 523 -3.54 -15.19 -15.59
CA VAL A 523 -4.80 -15.47 -16.28
C VAL A 523 -5.53 -16.68 -15.68
N GLY A 524 -6.85 -16.59 -15.52
CA GLY A 524 -7.67 -17.65 -14.93
C GLY A 524 -7.48 -17.89 -13.42
N SER A 525 -6.67 -17.07 -12.73
CA SER A 525 -6.51 -17.16 -11.27
C SER A 525 -7.63 -16.47 -10.47
N ALA A 526 -8.42 -15.59 -11.10
CA ALA A 526 -9.52 -14.90 -10.44
C ALA A 526 -10.86 -15.64 -10.65
N ASN A 527 -11.79 -15.49 -9.70
CA ASN A 527 -13.13 -16.08 -9.76
C ASN A 527 -14.21 -15.17 -9.17
N THR A 528 -13.95 -14.58 -8.01
CA THR A 528 -14.84 -13.59 -7.38
C THR A 528 -14.04 -12.38 -6.88
N ILE A 529 -14.73 -11.24 -6.76
CA ILE A 529 -14.23 -10.04 -6.07
C ILE A 529 -15.22 -9.65 -4.97
N ARG A 530 -14.66 -9.33 -3.81
CA ARG A 530 -15.36 -9.09 -2.54
C ARG A 530 -15.17 -7.63 -2.15
N PHE A 531 -16.26 -6.93 -1.90
CA PHE A 531 -16.27 -5.50 -1.59
C PHE A 531 -16.50 -5.28 -0.10
N TYR A 532 -15.69 -4.43 0.52
CA TYR A 532 -15.79 -4.08 1.94
C TYR A 532 -15.96 -2.57 2.11
N ILE A 533 -16.73 -2.16 3.12
CA ILE A 533 -16.78 -0.78 3.61
C ILE A 533 -16.04 -0.68 4.95
N ASP A 534 -15.16 0.32 5.07
CA ASP A 534 -14.38 0.57 6.29
C ASP A 534 -14.50 2.05 6.70
N HIS A 535 -15.71 2.45 7.12
CA HIS A 535 -15.99 3.77 7.66
C HIS A 535 -15.80 3.79 9.19
N GLN A 536 -15.47 4.97 9.73
CA GLN A 536 -15.42 5.24 11.17
C GLN A 536 -16.76 4.90 11.84
N ARG A 537 -16.72 4.13 12.93
CA ARG A 537 -17.88 3.89 13.81
C ARG A 537 -17.50 4.23 15.24
N THR A 538 -17.94 3.45 16.23
CA THR A 538 -17.90 3.81 17.65
C THR A 538 -16.57 3.52 18.34
N GLN A 539 -15.69 2.69 17.76
CA GLN A 539 -14.56 2.13 18.51
C GLN A 539 -13.18 2.56 18.01
N GLN A 540 -12.97 2.78 16.72
CA GLN A 540 -11.61 2.97 16.20
C GLN A 540 -11.01 4.34 16.58
N THR A 541 -9.82 4.30 17.19
CA THR A 541 -8.98 5.45 17.53
C THR A 541 -7.51 5.11 17.27
N GLY A 542 -7.07 5.29 16.02
CA GLY A 542 -5.66 5.11 15.65
C GLY A 542 -5.26 3.66 15.40
N SER A 543 -4.12 3.26 15.99
CA SER A 543 -3.41 2.01 15.66
C SER A 543 -3.97 0.80 16.42
N ILE A 544 -5.27 0.51 16.30
CA ILE A 544 -5.93 -0.65 16.91
C ILE A 544 -6.66 -1.46 15.84
N GLU A 545 -5.96 -2.44 15.26
CA GLU A 545 -6.40 -3.18 14.06
C GLU A 545 -7.72 -3.94 14.22
N ALA A 546 -8.07 -4.35 15.44
CA ALA A 546 -9.23 -5.19 15.71
C ALA A 546 -10.57 -4.45 15.74
N LEU A 547 -10.57 -3.13 15.95
CA LEU A 547 -11.76 -2.30 16.21
C LEU A 547 -12.35 -1.67 14.93
N ASP A 548 -13.66 -1.48 14.89
CA ASP A 548 -14.41 -1.11 13.67
C ASP A 548 -14.00 -1.98 12.47
N TRP A 549 -14.15 -3.30 12.59
CA TRP A 549 -13.81 -4.26 11.52
C TRP A 549 -14.56 -3.99 10.20
N PRO A 550 -13.94 -4.14 9.02
CA PRO A 550 -14.61 -3.90 7.73
C PRO A 550 -15.88 -4.74 7.57
N ILE A 551 -16.91 -4.14 7.00
CA ILE A 551 -18.17 -4.83 6.71
C ILE A 551 -18.13 -5.30 5.27
N LEU A 552 -18.24 -6.62 5.05
CA LEU A 552 -18.44 -7.20 3.72
C LEU A 552 -19.79 -6.72 3.17
N LEU A 553 -19.77 -6.07 2.00
CA LEU A 553 -20.95 -5.58 1.31
C LEU A 553 -21.52 -6.62 0.35
N ASP A 554 -20.65 -7.15 -0.52
CA ASP A 554 -21.05 -8.03 -1.62
C ASP A 554 -19.86 -8.88 -2.11
N GLU A 555 -20.16 -9.96 -2.82
CA GLU A 555 -19.20 -10.81 -3.53
C GLU A 555 -19.77 -11.19 -4.91
N VAL A 556 -19.15 -10.66 -5.96
CA VAL A 556 -19.59 -10.86 -7.35
C VAL A 556 -18.60 -11.74 -8.12
N LEU A 557 -19.10 -12.43 -9.15
CA LEU A 557 -18.28 -13.20 -10.07
C LEU A 557 -17.41 -12.28 -10.95
N ILE A 558 -16.24 -12.79 -11.31
CA ILE A 558 -15.38 -12.23 -12.36
C ILE A 558 -15.52 -13.13 -13.59
N ASP A 559 -15.78 -12.53 -14.74
CA ASP A 559 -15.97 -13.28 -15.98
C ASP A 559 -14.67 -13.96 -16.46
N PRO A 560 -14.74 -15.02 -17.29
CA PRO A 560 -13.56 -15.74 -17.75
C PRO A 560 -12.53 -14.88 -18.49
N ASP A 561 -12.98 -13.81 -19.17
CA ASP A 561 -12.11 -12.85 -19.84
C ASP A 561 -11.38 -11.88 -18.88
N GLY A 562 -11.77 -11.90 -17.61
CA GLY A 562 -11.25 -11.05 -16.53
C GLY A 562 -12.11 -9.83 -16.24
N SER A 563 -13.19 -9.57 -16.97
CA SER A 563 -14.06 -8.41 -16.73
C SER A 563 -14.91 -8.59 -15.47
N VAL A 564 -15.23 -7.47 -14.80
CA VAL A 564 -16.18 -7.45 -13.68
C VAL A 564 -16.81 -6.07 -13.47
N THR A 565 -18.12 -6.05 -13.28
CA THR A 565 -18.89 -4.84 -12.95
C THR A 565 -19.67 -5.07 -11.65
N ALA A 566 -19.64 -4.10 -10.74
CA ALA A 566 -20.37 -4.15 -9.47
C ALA A 566 -21.00 -2.81 -9.11
N SER A 567 -22.11 -2.83 -8.38
CA SER A 567 -22.69 -1.63 -7.76
C SER A 567 -22.10 -1.46 -6.36
N SER A 568 -21.58 -0.27 -6.04
CA SER A 568 -20.98 0.04 -4.74
C SER A 568 -21.52 1.35 -4.15
N PRO A 569 -21.64 1.48 -2.82
CA PRO A 569 -22.18 2.68 -2.19
C PRO A 569 -21.26 3.89 -2.43
N ALA A 570 -21.85 5.03 -2.76
CA ALA A 570 -21.11 6.24 -3.06
C ALA A 570 -20.71 7.01 -1.79
N ASN A 571 -19.72 7.90 -1.93
CA ASN A 571 -19.20 8.80 -0.89
C ASN A 571 -18.73 8.12 0.40
N VAL A 572 -18.36 6.84 0.37
CA VAL A 572 -17.80 6.08 1.51
C VAL A 572 -16.47 5.38 1.17
N PRO A 573 -15.59 5.16 2.16
CA PRO A 573 -14.36 4.38 1.99
C PRO A 573 -14.64 2.88 1.77
N LEU A 574 -14.02 2.33 0.73
CA LEU A 574 -14.19 0.95 0.27
C LEU A 574 -12.85 0.28 -0.04
N PHE A 575 -12.77 -1.04 0.01
CA PHE A 575 -11.67 -1.78 -0.62
C PHE A 575 -12.13 -3.15 -1.10
N GLU A 576 -11.36 -3.71 -2.02
CA GLU A 576 -11.68 -4.93 -2.76
C GLU A 576 -10.66 -6.06 -2.51
N GLN A 577 -11.14 -7.30 -2.46
CA GLN A 577 -10.32 -8.53 -2.37
C GLN A 577 -10.77 -9.54 -3.43
N ILE A 578 -9.86 -10.03 -4.25
CA ILE A 578 -10.13 -11.08 -5.25
C ILE A 578 -9.90 -12.48 -4.63
N ARG A 579 -10.67 -13.49 -5.05
CA ARG A 579 -10.49 -14.91 -4.68
C ARG A 579 -10.36 -15.81 -5.91
N THR A 580 -9.63 -16.91 -5.75
CA THR A 580 -9.58 -18.04 -6.68
C THR A 580 -10.85 -18.89 -6.57
N LYS A 581 -11.04 -19.84 -7.50
CA LYS A 581 -12.17 -20.78 -7.51
C LYS A 581 -12.23 -21.60 -6.20
N PRO A 582 -13.41 -21.97 -5.68
CA PRO A 582 -13.53 -22.88 -4.54
C PRO A 582 -12.76 -24.19 -4.70
N GLN A 583 -12.77 -24.77 -5.92
CA GLN A 583 -12.04 -25.98 -6.29
C GLN A 583 -10.51 -25.79 -6.27
N SER A 584 -10.02 -24.55 -6.36
CA SER A 584 -8.62 -24.16 -6.21
C SER A 584 -8.24 -23.82 -4.75
N GLY A 585 -9.14 -24.09 -3.80
CA GLY A 585 -8.96 -23.80 -2.37
C GLY A 585 -9.46 -22.43 -1.93
N TYR A 586 -10.16 -21.69 -2.79
CA TYR A 586 -10.73 -20.37 -2.47
C TYR A 586 -9.72 -19.40 -1.85
N THR A 587 -8.51 -19.35 -2.38
CA THR A 587 -7.37 -18.56 -1.89
C THR A 587 -7.38 -17.13 -2.47
N VAL A 588 -6.56 -16.23 -1.93
CA VAL A 588 -6.32 -14.90 -2.53
C VAL A 588 -5.21 -15.07 -3.60
N PRO A 589 -5.48 -14.77 -4.88
CA PRO A 589 -4.45 -14.83 -5.91
C PRO A 589 -3.45 -13.68 -5.75
N LEU A 590 -2.27 -13.83 -6.36
CA LEU A 590 -1.16 -12.89 -6.21
C LEU A 590 -0.92 -12.07 -7.48
N VAL A 591 -0.61 -10.79 -7.32
CA VAL A 591 -0.11 -9.89 -8.37
C VAL A 591 1.41 -9.82 -8.33
N GLY A 592 2.05 -9.52 -9.46
CA GLY A 592 3.51 -9.58 -9.62
C GLY A 592 4.04 -10.99 -9.88
N SER A 593 5.35 -11.14 -9.99
CA SER A 593 5.99 -12.43 -10.27
C SER A 593 7.18 -12.71 -9.34
N ASN A 594 7.35 -13.97 -8.90
CA ASN A 594 8.58 -14.41 -8.22
C ASN A 594 9.78 -14.58 -9.22
N ALA A 595 9.76 -13.88 -10.36
CA ALA A 595 10.82 -13.98 -11.37
C ALA A 595 12.12 -13.36 -10.85
N LEU A 596 12.02 -12.17 -10.25
CA LEU A 596 13.13 -11.32 -9.83
C LEU A 596 13.03 -11.01 -8.33
N SER A 597 14.16 -10.80 -7.64
CA SER A 597 14.21 -10.53 -6.19
C SER A 597 13.56 -9.22 -5.75
N MET A 598 13.21 -8.33 -6.69
CA MET A 598 12.53 -7.05 -6.45
C MET A 598 11.05 -7.06 -6.79
N GLU A 599 10.58 -8.05 -7.55
CA GLU A 599 9.15 -8.31 -7.70
C GLU A 599 8.75 -9.31 -6.61
N LEU A 600 8.33 -8.78 -5.47
CA LEU A 600 7.72 -9.60 -4.44
C LEU A 600 6.21 -9.63 -4.67
N PRO A 601 5.59 -10.81 -4.81
CA PRO A 601 4.17 -10.88 -5.13
C PRO A 601 3.32 -10.39 -3.96
N GLY A 602 2.37 -9.52 -4.25
CA GLY A 602 1.36 -9.04 -3.28
C GLY A 602 0.05 -9.79 -3.45
N ALA A 603 -0.79 -9.83 -2.41
CA ALA A 603 -2.16 -10.33 -2.56
C ALA A 603 -2.97 -9.40 -3.49
N ALA A 604 -3.95 -9.94 -4.20
CA ALA A 604 -4.91 -9.16 -4.98
C ALA A 604 -5.95 -8.49 -4.08
N HIS A 605 -5.48 -7.50 -3.32
CA HIS A 605 -6.21 -6.74 -2.31
C HIS A 605 -5.72 -5.29 -2.33
N VAL A 606 -6.62 -4.32 -2.20
CA VAL A 606 -6.23 -2.90 -2.27
C VAL A 606 -5.59 -2.43 -0.95
N ALA A 607 -4.33 -1.98 -1.05
CA ALA A 607 -3.51 -1.57 0.09
C ALA A 607 -3.87 -0.20 0.72
N GLY A 608 -4.92 0.44 0.20
CA GLY A 608 -5.58 1.64 0.72
C GLY A 608 -7.09 1.48 0.57
N GLU A 609 -7.84 2.58 0.42
CA GLU A 609 -9.30 2.53 0.34
C GLU A 609 -9.86 3.47 -0.74
N ASN A 610 -10.55 2.91 -1.73
CA ASN A 610 -11.20 3.61 -2.83
C ASN A 610 -12.54 4.24 -2.41
N PHE A 611 -13.07 5.15 -3.23
CA PHE A 611 -14.42 5.70 -3.10
C PHE A 611 -14.89 6.23 -4.45
N GLY A 612 -16.20 6.23 -4.69
CA GLY A 612 -16.81 6.79 -5.91
C GLY A 612 -17.92 7.80 -5.61
N ARG A 613 -18.25 8.63 -6.59
CA ARG A 613 -19.34 9.61 -6.55
C ARG A 613 -20.62 8.99 -7.15
N PRO A 614 -21.83 9.33 -6.67
CA PRO A 614 -23.05 8.65 -7.10
C PRO A 614 -23.34 8.85 -8.59
N GLY A 615 -23.89 7.80 -9.22
CA GLY A 615 -24.15 7.75 -10.67
C GLY A 615 -22.90 7.64 -11.54
N GLN A 616 -21.69 7.71 -10.98
CA GLN A 616 -20.46 7.61 -11.74
C GLN A 616 -20.14 6.15 -12.11
N VAL A 617 -19.65 5.91 -13.32
CA VAL A 617 -18.89 4.69 -13.64
C VAL A 617 -17.42 4.94 -13.31
N MET A 618 -16.87 4.15 -12.39
CA MET A 618 -15.46 4.13 -12.01
C MET A 618 -14.76 3.02 -12.79
N ARG A 619 -14.41 3.34 -14.05
CA ARG A 619 -13.80 2.40 -14.98
C ARG A 619 -12.28 2.37 -14.86
N CYS A 620 -11.69 1.19 -14.70
CA CYS A 620 -10.26 0.95 -14.83
C CYS A 620 -9.99 -0.17 -15.83
N VAL A 621 -8.77 -0.20 -16.40
CA VAL A 621 -8.40 -1.23 -17.38
C VAL A 621 -8.16 -2.60 -16.75
N GLY A 622 -7.75 -2.62 -15.47
CA GLY A 622 -7.46 -3.84 -14.71
C GLY A 622 -7.09 -3.58 -13.25
N CYS A 623 -6.69 -4.62 -12.52
CA CYS A 623 -6.61 -4.61 -11.05
C CYS A 623 -5.20 -4.77 -10.48
N HIS A 624 -4.63 -3.64 -10.06
CA HIS A 624 -3.96 -3.37 -8.77
C HIS A 624 -3.47 -1.90 -8.82
N ALA A 625 -2.78 -1.41 -7.79
CA ALA A 625 -2.09 -0.12 -7.83
C ALA A 625 -1.30 0.08 -9.14
N GLY A 626 -1.29 1.29 -9.67
CA GLY A 626 -0.72 1.62 -10.98
C GLY A 626 -1.65 1.46 -12.18
N HIS A 627 -2.69 0.61 -12.14
CA HIS A 627 -3.57 0.42 -13.30
C HIS A 627 -4.42 1.65 -13.64
N THR A 628 -4.65 2.55 -12.68
CA THR A 628 -5.28 3.86 -12.91
C THR A 628 -4.35 4.88 -13.60
N MET A 629 -3.05 4.57 -13.75
CA MET A 629 -2.11 5.33 -14.59
C MET A 629 -2.03 4.79 -16.03
N ILE A 630 -2.70 3.67 -16.33
CA ILE A 630 -2.82 3.14 -17.69
C ILE A 630 -4.09 3.75 -18.31
N PRO A 631 -4.02 4.37 -19.50
CA PRO A 631 -5.20 4.86 -20.19
C PRO A 631 -6.22 3.74 -20.43
N VAL A 632 -7.48 3.97 -20.08
CA VAL A 632 -8.60 3.10 -20.48
C VAL A 632 -8.79 3.24 -21.99
N PRO A 633 -8.85 2.15 -22.77
CA PRO A 633 -9.12 2.21 -24.21
C PRO A 633 -10.45 2.91 -24.53
N SER A 634 -10.48 3.65 -25.64
CA SER A 634 -11.70 4.35 -26.10
C SER A 634 -12.84 3.38 -26.44
N ASN A 635 -12.50 2.21 -26.98
CA ASN A 635 -13.39 1.06 -27.11
C ASN A 635 -13.10 0.06 -25.97
N PRO A 636 -14.01 -0.14 -24.99
CA PRO A 636 -13.80 -1.08 -23.89
C PRO A 636 -13.47 -2.51 -24.32
N ALA A 637 -13.96 -2.96 -25.48
CA ALA A 637 -13.66 -4.31 -26.00
C ALA A 637 -12.17 -4.51 -26.34
N ASP A 638 -11.39 -3.44 -26.53
CA ASP A 638 -9.95 -3.55 -26.76
C ASP A 638 -9.21 -3.99 -25.48
N ALA A 639 -9.76 -3.74 -24.29
CA ALA A 639 -9.19 -4.18 -23.02
C ALA A 639 -9.26 -5.71 -22.78
N GLN A 640 -10.06 -6.43 -23.58
CA GLN A 640 -10.00 -7.89 -23.62
C GLN A 640 -8.67 -8.42 -24.18
N TRP A 641 -7.93 -7.60 -24.94
CA TRP A 641 -6.75 -8.00 -25.69
C TRP A 641 -5.47 -7.44 -25.06
N THR A 642 -4.92 -8.21 -24.13
CA THR A 642 -3.78 -7.84 -23.28
C THR A 642 -2.65 -8.86 -23.42
N ASN A 643 -1.43 -8.49 -23.04
CA ASN A 643 -0.37 -9.48 -22.85
C ASN A 643 -0.72 -10.41 -21.67
N LEU A 644 -1.12 -11.66 -21.98
CA LEU A 644 -1.39 -12.70 -20.99
C LEU A 644 -0.18 -13.61 -20.72
N ALA A 645 0.95 -13.41 -21.41
CA ALA A 645 2.13 -14.27 -21.31
C ALA A 645 2.65 -14.38 -19.86
N THR A 646 2.52 -13.32 -19.05
CA THR A 646 2.92 -13.28 -17.63
C THR A 646 2.23 -14.35 -16.78
N GLY A 647 1.05 -14.81 -17.18
CA GLY A 647 0.30 -15.88 -16.51
C GLY A 647 0.66 -17.29 -16.97
N ALA A 648 1.49 -17.44 -18.00
CA ALA A 648 1.86 -18.74 -18.56
C ALA A 648 3.08 -19.36 -17.85
N THR A 649 3.10 -20.70 -17.77
CA THR A 649 4.29 -21.45 -17.35
C THR A 649 5.26 -21.54 -18.53
N VAL A 650 6.46 -20.98 -18.35
CA VAL A 650 7.54 -21.06 -19.34
C VAL A 650 8.35 -22.33 -19.18
N THR A 651 8.51 -23.07 -20.27
CA THR A 651 9.50 -24.15 -20.41
C THR A 651 10.36 -23.91 -21.65
N VAL A 652 11.57 -24.44 -21.66
CA VAL A 652 12.57 -24.21 -22.72
C VAL A 652 13.31 -25.50 -23.05
N SER A 653 13.82 -25.62 -24.27
CA SER A 653 14.56 -26.80 -24.73
C SER A 653 15.84 -27.07 -23.92
N SER A 654 16.54 -26.01 -23.54
CA SER A 654 17.80 -26.02 -22.78
C SER A 654 18.14 -24.61 -22.32
N THR A 655 19.06 -24.46 -21.36
CA THR A 655 19.59 -23.14 -20.97
C THR A 655 21.11 -23.19 -20.97
N GLY A 656 21.73 -22.37 -21.81
CA GLY A 656 23.18 -22.17 -21.88
C GLY A 656 23.63 -20.84 -21.26
N GLY A 657 22.71 -19.88 -21.15
CA GLY A 657 22.93 -18.59 -20.50
C GLY A 657 21.61 -17.85 -20.27
N GLY A 658 21.69 -16.69 -19.61
CA GLY A 658 20.50 -15.91 -19.28
C GLY A 658 19.59 -16.61 -18.25
N SER A 659 18.28 -16.35 -18.32
CA SER A 659 17.25 -16.94 -17.48
C SER A 659 15.94 -17.09 -18.24
N SER A 660 15.32 -18.28 -18.21
CA SER A 660 13.99 -18.49 -18.79
C SER A 660 12.87 -17.73 -18.06
N LYS A 661 13.14 -17.23 -16.84
CA LYS A 661 12.19 -16.37 -16.11
C LYS A 661 12.00 -15.00 -16.74
N GLY A 662 12.97 -14.51 -17.51
CA GLY A 662 12.89 -13.23 -18.21
C GLY A 662 12.15 -13.30 -19.54
N ILE A 663 11.58 -14.44 -19.92
CA ILE A 663 10.89 -14.63 -21.20
C ILE A 663 9.51 -13.96 -21.21
N ASN A 664 8.89 -13.78 -20.06
CA ASN A 664 7.52 -13.26 -19.92
C ASN A 664 7.38 -12.36 -18.68
N ASP A 665 8.45 -11.66 -18.28
CA ASP A 665 8.45 -10.79 -17.09
C ASP A 665 8.04 -9.35 -17.41
N ARG A 666 8.00 -8.96 -18.69
CA ARG A 666 7.73 -7.60 -19.22
C ARG A 666 8.83 -6.57 -18.90
N ARG A 667 10.08 -6.98 -18.63
CA ARG A 667 11.18 -6.12 -18.14
C ARG A 667 12.41 -6.06 -19.04
N VAL A 668 12.33 -6.44 -20.31
CA VAL A 668 13.50 -6.64 -21.21
C VAL A 668 14.47 -5.45 -21.34
N LYS A 669 14.02 -4.19 -21.22
CA LYS A 669 14.88 -2.97 -21.27
C LYS A 669 14.82 -2.08 -20.03
N LEU A 670 13.86 -2.25 -19.11
CA LEU A 670 13.77 -1.44 -17.89
C LEU A 670 15.10 -1.40 -17.12
N ASN A 671 15.53 -0.26 -16.59
CA ASN A 671 16.71 -0.25 -15.72
C ASN A 671 16.30 -0.52 -14.26
N VAL A 672 16.66 -1.70 -13.75
CA VAL A 672 16.33 -2.14 -12.37
C VAL A 672 17.56 -2.80 -11.78
N SER A 673 18.11 -2.19 -10.73
CA SER A 673 19.32 -2.64 -10.03
C SER A 673 19.14 -4.04 -9.45
N GLY A 674 20.17 -4.89 -9.48
CA GLY A 674 20.11 -6.22 -8.87
C GLY A 674 19.17 -7.24 -9.52
N ALA A 675 18.50 -6.89 -10.63
CA ALA A 675 17.74 -7.86 -11.42
C ALA A 675 18.67 -8.90 -12.07
N GLY A 676 18.19 -10.15 -12.17
CA GLY A 676 18.87 -11.20 -12.93
C GLY A 676 18.82 -10.97 -14.45
N PRO A 677 19.40 -11.87 -15.26
CA PRO A 677 19.36 -11.76 -16.71
C PRO A 677 17.92 -11.76 -17.26
N ARG A 678 17.59 -10.75 -18.07
CA ARG A 678 16.24 -10.51 -18.62
C ARG A 678 16.15 -10.88 -20.10
N TYR A 679 16.71 -12.04 -20.36
CA TYR A 679 16.75 -12.71 -21.63
C TYR A 679 17.17 -14.15 -21.34
N TRP A 680 16.80 -15.06 -22.22
CA TRP A 680 17.20 -16.45 -22.19
C TRP A 680 18.12 -16.77 -23.37
N VAL A 681 19.05 -17.71 -23.17
CA VAL A 681 19.89 -18.27 -24.23
C VAL A 681 19.89 -19.79 -24.11
N SER A 682 19.65 -20.49 -25.21
CA SER A 682 19.73 -21.95 -25.28
C SER A 682 21.17 -22.45 -25.07
N GLN A 683 21.33 -23.76 -24.89
CA GLN A 683 22.64 -24.37 -25.18
C GLN A 683 22.90 -24.35 -26.69
N SER A 684 24.17 -24.35 -27.10
CA SER A 684 24.56 -24.46 -28.51
C SER A 684 24.13 -25.82 -29.10
N GLY A 685 23.62 -25.81 -30.33
CA GLY A 685 23.11 -26.99 -31.04
C GLY A 685 22.50 -26.60 -32.39
N SER A 686 21.66 -27.46 -32.96
CA SER A 686 20.88 -27.09 -34.15
C SER A 686 19.74 -26.13 -33.78
N PRO A 687 19.57 -24.97 -34.44
CA PRO A 687 18.48 -24.03 -34.13
C PRO A 687 17.10 -24.69 -34.09
N THR A 688 16.82 -25.59 -35.04
CA THR A 688 15.52 -26.27 -35.18
C THR A 688 15.15 -27.21 -34.02
N THR A 689 16.12 -27.54 -33.16
CA THR A 689 15.93 -28.33 -31.93
C THR A 689 15.71 -27.47 -30.70
N GLN A 690 15.94 -26.16 -30.82
CA GLN A 690 15.81 -25.19 -29.74
C GLN A 690 14.40 -24.59 -29.76
N TRP A 691 13.81 -24.40 -28.58
CA TRP A 691 12.45 -23.87 -28.46
C TRP A 691 12.18 -23.23 -27.09
N VAL A 692 11.18 -22.36 -27.08
CA VAL A 692 10.53 -21.77 -25.90
C VAL A 692 9.04 -22.11 -25.96
N GLN A 693 8.44 -22.47 -24.82
CA GLN A 693 7.03 -22.82 -24.74
C GLN A 693 6.36 -22.14 -23.55
N LEU A 694 5.21 -21.50 -23.81
CA LEU A 694 4.32 -20.89 -22.83
C LEU A 694 3.05 -21.74 -22.75
N THR A 695 2.87 -22.44 -21.62
CA THR A 695 1.66 -23.21 -21.33
C THR A 695 0.76 -22.39 -20.40
N PHE A 696 -0.43 -22.03 -20.86
CA PHE A 696 -1.39 -21.24 -20.07
C PHE A 696 -2.09 -22.11 -19.00
N PRO A 697 -2.64 -21.51 -17.93
CA PRO A 697 -3.43 -22.23 -16.92
C PRO A 697 -4.90 -22.42 -17.31
N VAL A 698 -5.46 -21.56 -18.18
CA VAL A 698 -6.78 -21.68 -18.83
C VAL A 698 -6.62 -21.53 -20.37
N PRO A 699 -7.62 -21.86 -21.20
CA PRO A 699 -7.59 -21.52 -22.62
C PRO A 699 -7.55 -20.00 -22.85
N VAL A 700 -6.90 -19.57 -23.92
CA VAL A 700 -6.80 -18.17 -24.34
C VAL A 700 -6.98 -18.05 -25.86
N THR A 701 -7.70 -17.04 -26.32
CA THR A 701 -7.82 -16.73 -27.77
C THR A 701 -6.70 -15.79 -28.17
N VAL A 702 -5.79 -16.25 -29.03
CA VAL A 702 -4.56 -15.53 -29.41
C VAL A 702 -4.77 -14.73 -30.69
N ARG A 703 -4.50 -13.42 -30.63
CA ARG A 703 -4.50 -12.51 -31.79
C ARG A 703 -3.09 -12.19 -32.28
N THR A 704 -2.14 -11.96 -31.36
CA THR A 704 -0.73 -11.70 -31.71
C THR A 704 0.21 -12.34 -30.72
N VAL A 705 1.27 -12.99 -31.21
CA VAL A 705 2.46 -13.32 -30.41
C VAL A 705 3.57 -12.37 -30.84
N ARG A 706 4.11 -11.57 -29.91
CA ARG A 706 5.22 -10.64 -30.20
C ARG A 706 6.51 -11.19 -29.59
N LEU A 707 7.53 -11.36 -30.42
CA LEU A 707 8.81 -11.93 -30.03
C LEU A 707 9.91 -10.86 -30.04
N TYR A 708 10.70 -10.79 -28.98
CA TYR A 708 11.80 -9.84 -28.86
C TYR A 708 13.15 -10.57 -28.95
N ASN A 709 14.02 -10.11 -29.84
CA ASN A 709 15.45 -10.41 -29.71
C ASN A 709 15.99 -9.70 -28.45
N PRO A 710 17.02 -10.25 -27.75
CA PRO A 710 17.68 -9.51 -26.68
C PRO A 710 18.28 -8.20 -27.22
N ALA A 711 18.27 -7.13 -26.40
CA ALA A 711 19.01 -5.91 -26.70
C ALA A 711 20.50 -6.24 -26.95
N SER A 712 21.15 -5.53 -27.88
CA SER A 712 22.54 -5.83 -28.25
C SER A 712 23.57 -5.58 -27.12
N SER A 713 23.23 -4.76 -26.13
CA SER A 713 23.98 -4.63 -24.87
C SER A 713 23.93 -5.90 -24.00
N ASN A 714 22.89 -6.71 -24.16
CA ASN A 714 22.63 -7.91 -23.34
C ASN A 714 23.12 -9.18 -24.03
N SER A 715 22.91 -9.30 -25.35
CA SER A 715 23.41 -10.41 -26.15
C SER A 715 23.53 -10.08 -27.64
N ASN A 716 24.62 -10.56 -28.25
CA ASN A 716 24.86 -10.53 -29.69
C ASN A 716 24.18 -11.69 -30.44
N ILE A 717 23.60 -12.66 -29.73
CA ILE A 717 22.84 -13.76 -30.32
C ILE A 717 21.48 -13.24 -30.77
N LYS A 718 21.18 -13.36 -32.06
CA LYS A 718 19.95 -12.90 -32.70
C LYS A 718 19.26 -14.05 -33.44
N VAL A 719 17.96 -14.19 -33.23
CA VAL A 719 17.07 -15.02 -34.03
C VAL A 719 16.77 -14.31 -35.35
N LEU A 720 16.97 -15.04 -36.45
CA LEU A 720 16.82 -14.57 -37.83
C LEU A 720 15.54 -15.13 -38.49
N ASP A 721 14.99 -16.24 -37.98
CA ASP A 721 13.62 -16.69 -38.24
C ASP A 721 13.18 -17.69 -37.17
N ALA A 722 11.89 -17.70 -36.83
CA ALA A 722 11.27 -18.65 -35.91
C ALA A 722 9.85 -19.00 -36.37
N THR A 723 9.40 -20.22 -36.06
CA THR A 723 8.00 -20.65 -36.21
C THR A 723 7.29 -20.50 -34.87
N VAL A 724 6.23 -19.69 -34.82
CA VAL A 724 5.27 -19.71 -33.71
C VAL A 724 4.20 -20.75 -34.02
N ARG A 725 3.98 -21.69 -33.11
CA ARG A 725 2.99 -22.76 -33.18
C ARG A 725 2.01 -22.63 -32.02
N LEU A 726 0.72 -22.72 -32.31
CA LEU A 726 -0.39 -22.65 -31.35
C LEU A 726 -1.03 -24.03 -31.24
N PHE A 727 -1.24 -24.51 -30.01
CA PHE A 727 -1.86 -25.82 -29.74
C PHE A 727 -3.08 -25.67 -28.84
N SER A 728 -4.12 -26.47 -29.06
CA SER A 728 -5.36 -26.45 -28.26
C SER A 728 -5.29 -27.25 -26.96
N ASP A 729 -4.25 -28.07 -26.77
CA ASP A 729 -4.08 -28.95 -25.60
C ASP A 729 -2.82 -28.60 -24.77
N THR A 730 -2.83 -28.94 -23.48
CA THR A 730 -1.72 -28.63 -22.56
C THR A 730 -0.45 -29.43 -22.84
N ALA A 731 -0.55 -30.58 -23.52
CA ALA A 731 0.60 -31.39 -23.93
C ALA A 731 1.24 -30.91 -25.25
N ALA A 732 0.61 -29.93 -25.93
CA ALA A 732 1.02 -29.40 -27.23
C ALA A 732 1.21 -30.51 -28.29
N THR A 733 0.13 -31.26 -28.48
CA THR A 733 0.00 -32.39 -29.43
C THR A 733 -0.94 -32.08 -30.60
N VAL A 734 -1.91 -31.19 -30.42
CA VAL A 734 -2.89 -30.77 -31.43
C VAL A 734 -2.59 -29.34 -31.86
N GLU A 735 -1.78 -29.18 -32.91
CA GLU A 735 -1.48 -27.86 -33.50
C GLU A 735 -2.72 -27.34 -34.23
N VAL A 736 -3.14 -26.11 -33.90
CA VAL A 736 -4.31 -25.44 -34.49
C VAL A 736 -3.94 -24.30 -35.43
N ALA A 737 -2.75 -23.72 -35.28
CA ALA A 737 -2.18 -22.76 -36.22
C ALA A 737 -0.67 -22.66 -36.07
N SER A 738 0.04 -22.30 -37.14
CA SER A 738 1.44 -21.88 -37.06
C SER A 738 1.80 -20.84 -38.12
N LYS A 739 2.85 -20.06 -37.84
CA LYS A 739 3.31 -18.96 -38.71
C LYS A 739 4.77 -18.61 -38.41
N ASN A 740 5.54 -18.30 -39.45
CA ASN A 740 6.91 -17.81 -39.30
C ASN A 740 6.93 -16.33 -38.91
N SER A 741 7.95 -15.94 -38.14
CA SER A 741 8.17 -14.56 -37.70
C SER A 741 8.99 -13.71 -38.66
N GLY A 742 9.88 -14.33 -39.45
CA GLY A 742 11.02 -13.62 -40.01
C GLY A 742 12.01 -13.19 -38.93
N ALA A 743 12.94 -12.30 -39.30
CA ALA A 743 13.99 -11.82 -38.39
C ALA A 743 13.40 -10.99 -37.24
N LEU A 744 13.83 -11.30 -36.02
CA LEU A 744 13.32 -10.62 -34.83
C LEU A 744 14.05 -9.30 -34.57
N THR A 745 13.32 -8.29 -34.10
CA THR A 745 13.85 -7.03 -33.60
C THR A 745 13.95 -7.03 -32.07
N ASP A 746 14.77 -6.17 -31.48
CA ASP A 746 14.77 -5.94 -30.03
C ASP A 746 13.66 -4.99 -29.57
N THR A 747 12.87 -4.43 -30.50
CA THR A 747 11.64 -3.66 -30.26
C THR A 747 10.36 -4.52 -30.33
N GLY A 748 10.49 -5.80 -30.67
CA GLY A 748 9.40 -6.75 -30.77
C GLY A 748 8.89 -6.93 -32.20
N THR A 749 8.70 -8.18 -32.60
CA THR A 749 8.24 -8.58 -33.95
C THR A 749 6.92 -9.33 -33.83
N ASN A 750 5.87 -8.82 -34.47
CA ASN A 750 4.50 -9.33 -34.37
C ASN A 750 4.28 -10.55 -35.28
N VAL A 751 3.82 -11.65 -34.70
CA VAL A 751 3.27 -12.81 -35.42
C VAL A 751 1.76 -12.82 -35.20
N ASN A 752 1.02 -12.30 -36.18
CA ASN A 752 -0.43 -12.15 -36.10
C ASN A 752 -1.20 -13.40 -36.57
N PHE A 753 -2.23 -13.75 -35.80
CA PHE A 753 -3.16 -14.85 -36.00
C PHE A 753 -4.61 -14.34 -36.03
N ASN A 754 -5.50 -15.07 -36.69
CA ASN A 754 -6.93 -14.73 -36.75
C ASN A 754 -7.68 -15.35 -35.56
N GLU A 755 -7.43 -14.81 -34.36
CA GLU A 755 -8.13 -15.12 -33.10
C GLU A 755 -8.26 -16.63 -32.82
N VAL A 756 -7.13 -17.27 -32.55
CA VAL A 756 -7.02 -18.73 -32.44
C VAL A 756 -7.10 -19.19 -30.99
N LEU A 757 -8.11 -20.00 -30.65
CA LEU A 757 -8.24 -20.64 -29.33
C LEU A 757 -7.04 -21.56 -29.07
N THR A 758 -6.31 -21.26 -27.99
CA THR A 758 -4.97 -21.80 -27.71
C THR A 758 -4.83 -22.16 -26.23
N ARG A 759 -4.05 -23.20 -25.96
CA ARG A 759 -3.63 -23.64 -24.62
C ARG A 759 -2.11 -23.54 -24.44
N VAL A 760 -1.36 -23.69 -25.52
CA VAL A 760 0.11 -23.58 -25.55
C VAL A 760 0.58 -22.79 -26.76
N VAL A 761 1.50 -21.85 -26.54
CA VAL A 761 2.29 -21.17 -27.58
C VAL A 761 3.70 -21.75 -27.54
N ARG A 762 4.21 -22.30 -28.65
CA ARG A 762 5.60 -22.77 -28.80
C ARG A 762 6.31 -21.96 -29.88
N ILE A 763 7.46 -21.40 -29.53
CA ILE A 763 8.39 -20.74 -30.45
C ILE A 763 9.51 -21.73 -30.75
N GLN A 764 9.63 -22.14 -32.01
CA GLN A 764 10.69 -23.02 -32.50
C GLN A 764 11.61 -22.23 -33.42
N PHE A 765 12.93 -22.27 -33.21
CA PHE A 765 13.85 -21.41 -33.96
C PHE A 765 14.25 -22.04 -35.29
N ASN A 766 14.06 -21.31 -36.39
CA ASN A 766 14.38 -21.80 -37.74
C ASN A 766 15.82 -21.42 -38.11
N SER A 767 16.24 -20.19 -37.79
CA SER A 767 17.61 -19.72 -38.01
C SER A 767 18.03 -18.65 -36.99
N VAL A 768 19.33 -18.62 -36.66
CA VAL A 768 19.95 -17.69 -35.71
C VAL A 768 21.36 -17.32 -36.24
N ASN A 769 21.94 -16.20 -35.79
CA ASN A 769 23.26 -15.75 -36.23
C ASN A 769 24.47 -16.52 -35.62
N GLY A 770 24.27 -17.79 -35.28
CA GLY A 770 25.20 -18.66 -34.57
C GLY A 770 24.61 -20.04 -34.34
N ASN A 771 24.98 -20.71 -33.23
CA ASN A 771 24.50 -22.06 -32.89
C ASN A 771 23.58 -22.11 -31.66
N ALA A 772 23.23 -20.97 -31.06
CA ALA A 772 22.29 -20.89 -29.94
C ALA A 772 21.21 -19.87 -30.26
N ALA A 773 19.99 -20.10 -29.77
CA ALA A 773 18.89 -19.16 -29.83
C ALA A 773 18.85 -18.31 -28.56
N ALA A 774 18.32 -17.09 -28.69
CA ALA A 774 18.07 -16.21 -27.56
C ALA A 774 16.78 -15.42 -27.76
N LEU A 775 16.06 -15.16 -26.68
CA LEU A 775 14.90 -14.28 -26.65
C LEU A 775 15.01 -13.31 -25.48
N GLY A 776 14.62 -12.07 -25.70
CA GLY A 776 14.48 -11.05 -24.67
C GLY A 776 13.16 -11.18 -23.89
N GLU A 777 12.03 -11.28 -24.61
CA GLU A 777 10.66 -11.30 -24.07
C GLU A 777 9.72 -11.92 -25.13
N VAL A 778 8.58 -12.43 -24.67
CA VAL A 778 7.46 -12.93 -25.47
C VAL A 778 6.16 -12.34 -24.91
N GLU A 779 5.49 -11.49 -25.69
CA GLU A 779 4.11 -11.11 -25.38
C GLU A 779 3.13 -12.01 -26.12
N VAL A 780 2.03 -12.35 -25.46
CA VAL A 780 0.90 -13.05 -26.10
C VAL A 780 -0.34 -12.19 -25.90
N ILE A 781 -0.64 -11.39 -26.93
CA ILE A 781 -1.82 -10.51 -26.98
C ILE A 781 -3.05 -11.37 -27.26
N ALA A 782 -3.83 -11.58 -26.20
CA ALA A 782 -4.88 -12.57 -26.17
C ALA A 782 -6.00 -12.16 -25.21
N ARG A 783 -7.16 -12.81 -25.36
CA ARG A 783 -8.26 -12.82 -24.40
C ARG A 783 -8.30 -14.13 -23.64
N ALA A 784 -8.68 -14.10 -22.37
CA ALA A 784 -8.89 -15.30 -21.57
C ALA A 784 -10.26 -15.93 -21.85
N GLU A 785 -10.34 -17.26 -21.85
CA GLU A 785 -11.56 -18.00 -22.20
C GLU A 785 -11.97 -18.97 -21.07
N ALA A 786 -13.24 -19.37 -21.08
CA ALA A 786 -13.74 -20.36 -20.13
C ALA A 786 -13.06 -21.73 -20.32
N ASP A 787 -12.62 -22.36 -19.23
CA ASP A 787 -12.13 -23.74 -19.27
C ASP A 787 -13.31 -24.72 -19.27
N THR A 788 -13.92 -24.92 -20.44
CA THR A 788 -15.12 -25.76 -20.65
C THR A 788 -14.78 -27.25 -20.79
N THR A 789 -13.70 -27.73 -20.17
CA THR A 789 -13.26 -29.13 -20.29
C THR A 789 -14.10 -30.14 -19.48
N THR A 790 -15.16 -29.70 -18.80
CA THR A 790 -16.21 -30.56 -18.24
C THR A 790 -17.63 -30.03 -18.48
N SER A 791 -18.52 -30.96 -18.82
CA SER A 791 -19.99 -30.85 -19.01
C SER A 791 -20.52 -30.17 -20.27
N VAL A 792 -21.37 -30.95 -20.98
CA VAL A 792 -22.39 -30.51 -21.94
C VAL A 792 -23.32 -29.48 -21.27
N PRO A 793 -23.82 -28.45 -21.98
CA PRO A 793 -24.72 -27.47 -21.39
C PRO A 793 -26.05 -28.12 -20.97
N THR A 794 -26.16 -28.43 -19.69
CA THR A 794 -27.47 -28.59 -19.04
C THR A 794 -27.83 -27.23 -18.46
N SER A 795 -29.02 -26.72 -18.76
CA SER A 795 -29.51 -25.44 -18.26
C SER A 795 -29.52 -25.42 -16.73
N THR A 796 -28.56 -24.70 -16.12
CA THR A 796 -28.49 -24.53 -14.67
C THR A 796 -29.55 -23.54 -14.21
N PRO A 797 -30.44 -23.88 -13.26
CA PRO A 797 -31.40 -22.94 -12.71
C PRO A 797 -30.69 -21.88 -11.85
N THR A 798 -31.20 -20.66 -11.88
CA THR A 798 -30.74 -19.56 -11.03
C THR A 798 -30.94 -19.91 -9.55
N VAL A 799 -29.86 -20.16 -8.83
CA VAL A 799 -29.88 -20.31 -7.36
C VAL A 799 -29.68 -18.93 -6.74
N THR A 800 -30.80 -18.23 -6.50
CA THR A 800 -30.80 -16.99 -5.71
C THR A 800 -30.63 -17.35 -4.23
N PHE A 801 -29.45 -17.07 -3.67
CA PHE A 801 -29.27 -17.08 -2.22
C PHE A 801 -29.94 -15.84 -1.61
N THR A 802 -31.16 -15.99 -1.13
CA THR A 802 -31.83 -14.95 -0.33
C THR A 802 -31.35 -15.04 1.12
N PRO A 803 -30.72 -14.00 1.70
CA PRO A 803 -30.37 -14.01 3.12
C PRO A 803 -31.62 -13.89 3.98
N THR A 804 -31.86 -14.88 4.84
CA THR A 804 -33.00 -14.88 5.78
C THR A 804 -32.80 -13.82 6.86
N ILE A 805 -33.52 -12.70 6.76
CA ILE A 805 -33.72 -11.77 7.87
C ILE A 805 -34.92 -12.24 8.68
N THR A 806 -34.69 -12.68 9.91
CA THR A 806 -35.76 -13.04 10.85
C THR A 806 -36.38 -11.79 11.45
N GLY A 807 -37.49 -11.33 10.88
CA GLY A 807 -38.24 -10.17 11.39
C GLY A 807 -39.73 -10.27 11.08
N THR A 808 -40.53 -10.68 12.08
CA THR A 808 -41.99 -10.65 12.03
C THR A 808 -42.47 -9.19 12.07
N PRO A 809 -43.50 -8.81 11.27
CA PRO A 809 -44.83 -8.67 11.90
C PRO A 809 -46.06 -8.99 11.01
N ALA A 810 -47.08 -9.53 11.68
CA ALA A 810 -48.52 -9.24 11.57
C ALA A 810 -49.17 -8.72 10.25
N THR A 811 -49.91 -9.64 9.61
CA THR A 811 -51.33 -9.54 9.15
C THR A 811 -51.82 -8.69 7.95
N GLU A 812 -52.62 -9.39 7.13
CA GLU A 812 -53.72 -9.01 6.20
C GLU A 812 -53.47 -8.55 4.73
N THR A 813 -54.30 -9.14 3.87
CA THR A 813 -54.39 -9.17 2.39
C THR A 813 -55.64 -8.36 1.92
N PRO A 814 -56.07 -8.31 0.63
CA PRO A 814 -55.41 -8.64 -0.66
C PRO A 814 -55.68 -7.63 -1.83
N THR A 815 -55.15 -7.99 -3.02
CA THR A 815 -55.70 -7.73 -4.40
C THR A 815 -55.45 -6.39 -5.10
N SER A 816 -54.64 -6.39 -6.17
CA SER A 816 -55.10 -6.58 -7.56
C SER A 816 -54.08 -6.06 -8.60
N THR A 817 -53.84 -6.87 -9.65
CA THR A 817 -53.15 -6.46 -10.89
C THR A 817 -54.21 -6.04 -11.93
N PRO A 818 -53.86 -5.31 -13.00
CA PRO A 818 -53.58 -6.05 -14.23
C PRO A 818 -52.41 -5.54 -15.08
N LEU A 819 -51.99 -6.43 -15.97
CA LEU A 819 -50.91 -6.36 -16.93
C LEU A 819 -51.32 -5.56 -18.18
N VAL A 820 -50.39 -4.80 -18.79
CA VAL A 820 -50.37 -4.57 -20.24
C VAL A 820 -48.92 -4.65 -20.73
N SER A 821 -48.74 -5.34 -21.86
CA SER A 821 -47.47 -5.56 -22.55
C SER A 821 -47.34 -4.61 -23.74
N GLU A 822 -46.13 -4.18 -24.08
CA GLU A 822 -45.72 -4.09 -25.49
C GLU A 822 -44.19 -4.14 -25.66
N THR A 823 -43.74 -4.63 -26.81
CA THR A 823 -42.34 -4.98 -27.12
C THR A 823 -41.81 -4.07 -28.25
N PRO A 824 -40.54 -3.62 -28.24
CA PRO A 824 -40.07 -2.56 -29.14
C PRO A 824 -39.52 -3.06 -30.49
N THR A 825 -39.39 -2.15 -31.47
CA THR A 825 -38.61 -2.41 -32.70
C THR A 825 -37.94 -1.15 -33.28
N ASN A 826 -36.67 -0.95 -32.92
CA ASN A 826 -35.50 -0.54 -33.72
C ASN A 826 -35.61 0.45 -34.94
N VAL A 827 -34.79 1.53 -34.86
CA VAL A 827 -33.69 1.92 -35.83
C VAL A 827 -34.07 2.60 -37.18
N PRO A 828 -33.30 3.57 -37.75
CA PRO A 828 -32.33 4.54 -37.20
C PRO A 828 -32.30 5.95 -37.89
N THR A 829 -31.25 6.77 -37.59
CA THR A 829 -30.72 7.94 -38.37
C THR A 829 -31.60 9.21 -38.45
N SER A 830 -31.10 10.45 -38.61
CA SER A 830 -29.76 10.97 -39.00
C SER A 830 -29.46 12.35 -38.34
N GLU A 831 -28.28 12.90 -38.65
CA GLU A 831 -27.72 14.20 -38.24
C GLU A 831 -28.65 15.43 -38.34
N ALA A 832 -28.46 16.42 -37.45
CA ALA A 832 -28.04 17.79 -37.83
C ALA A 832 -27.81 18.69 -36.59
N SER A 833 -26.79 19.54 -36.65
CA SER A 833 -26.69 20.79 -35.86
C SER A 833 -27.29 21.94 -36.69
N PRO A 834 -27.81 23.04 -36.09
CA PRO A 834 -26.89 24.15 -35.78
C PRO A 834 -27.23 25.00 -34.53
N THR A 835 -26.14 25.56 -34.00
CA THR A 835 -25.94 26.89 -33.40
C THR A 835 -27.10 27.91 -33.39
N SER A 836 -27.39 28.50 -32.21
CA SER A 836 -27.46 29.97 -32.02
C SER A 836 -27.61 30.39 -30.54
N THR A 837 -26.76 31.31 -30.09
CA THR A 837 -26.86 32.10 -28.84
C THR A 837 -27.09 33.58 -29.22
N PRO A 838 -27.20 34.56 -28.29
CA PRO A 838 -28.06 34.72 -27.12
C PRO A 838 -28.98 35.98 -27.23
N THR A 839 -30.00 36.14 -26.36
CA THR A 839 -30.42 37.52 -25.94
C THR A 839 -31.07 37.59 -24.55
N THR A 840 -30.52 38.50 -23.75
CA THR A 840 -31.03 39.25 -22.59
C THR A 840 -32.53 39.23 -22.24
N GLY A 841 -32.86 39.14 -20.93
CA GLY A 841 -34.21 39.40 -20.39
C GLY A 841 -34.27 39.54 -18.85
N VAL A 842 -34.46 40.78 -18.40
CA VAL A 842 -34.57 41.33 -17.02
C VAL A 842 -35.46 40.53 -16.02
N GLY A 843 -35.14 40.60 -14.71
CA GLY A 843 -35.89 39.96 -13.60
C GLY A 843 -37.14 40.74 -13.09
N PRO A 844 -37.72 40.31 -11.95
CA PRO A 844 -37.59 41.09 -10.70
C PRO A 844 -37.29 40.18 -9.47
N THR A 845 -36.41 40.55 -8.53
CA THR A 845 -36.56 41.52 -7.42
C THR A 845 -37.59 41.16 -6.36
N SER A 846 -37.13 40.77 -5.16
CA SER A 846 -37.88 40.87 -3.90
C SER A 846 -36.96 41.19 -2.72
N THR A 847 -37.08 42.40 -2.19
CA THR A 847 -36.38 42.93 -1.01
C THR A 847 -37.11 42.60 0.29
N PHE A 848 -36.37 42.37 1.38
CA PHE A 848 -36.88 42.57 2.75
C PHE A 848 -35.82 43.25 3.64
N THR A 849 -36.27 44.25 4.41
CA THR A 849 -35.50 45.06 5.38
C THR A 849 -35.96 44.76 6.83
N PRO A 850 -35.18 45.13 7.87
CA PRO A 850 -35.20 44.45 9.19
C PRO A 850 -35.83 45.26 10.36
N LEU A 851 -35.49 44.86 11.61
CA LEU A 851 -35.71 45.43 12.98
C LEU A 851 -36.91 44.87 13.80
N PRO A 852 -36.93 44.97 15.17
CA PRO A 852 -35.89 45.39 16.14
C PRO A 852 -35.66 44.47 17.37
N SER A 853 -34.73 44.90 18.24
CA SER A 853 -34.16 44.25 19.45
C SER A 853 -35.06 44.15 20.70
N ALA A 854 -34.63 43.33 21.68
CA ALA A 854 -34.93 43.45 23.12
C ALA A 854 -33.71 43.04 24.00
N THR A 855 -33.65 43.45 25.27
CA THR A 855 -32.39 43.58 26.04
C THR A 855 -32.47 43.06 27.49
N THR A 856 -31.33 42.59 28.04
CA THR A 856 -31.02 42.35 29.50
C THR A 856 -31.85 41.23 30.20
N THR A 857 -31.37 40.50 31.23
CA THR A 857 -30.55 40.87 32.42
C THR A 857 -29.56 39.80 32.92
N SER A 858 -28.70 40.18 33.86
CA SER A 858 -27.57 39.46 34.49
C SER A 858 -27.86 38.72 35.79
N VAL A 859 -27.14 37.63 36.12
CA VAL A 859 -26.67 37.27 37.49
C VAL A 859 -25.36 36.43 37.46
N ALA A 860 -24.43 36.74 38.38
CA ALA A 860 -23.34 35.90 38.91
C ALA A 860 -23.03 36.40 40.36
N PRO A 861 -22.14 35.82 41.20
CA PRO A 861 -21.26 34.64 41.07
C PRO A 861 -21.31 33.70 42.32
N SER A 862 -20.18 33.04 42.68
CA SER A 862 -19.87 32.36 43.98
C SER A 862 -20.28 30.88 44.10
N ASN A 863 -19.51 29.89 44.62
CA ASN A 863 -18.20 29.87 45.32
C ASN A 863 -17.49 28.49 45.18
N THR A 864 -16.16 28.43 45.41
CA THR A 864 -15.36 27.19 45.64
C THR A 864 -15.26 26.90 47.16
N PRO A 865 -14.88 25.68 47.65
CA PRO A 865 -13.45 25.38 47.82
C PRO A 865 -12.99 23.89 47.70
N THR A 866 -11.73 23.79 47.28
CA THR A 866 -10.67 22.77 47.42
C THR A 866 -10.69 21.78 48.60
N VAL A 867 -10.32 20.50 48.36
CA VAL A 867 -9.42 19.70 49.24
C VAL A 867 -8.50 18.78 48.41
N ILE A 868 -7.22 18.70 48.78
CA ILE A 868 -6.14 17.77 48.37
C ILE A 868 -5.58 17.22 49.71
N PRO A 869 -5.26 15.90 49.90
CA PRO A 869 -3.87 15.44 49.66
C PRO A 869 -3.56 13.92 49.43
N THR A 870 -2.60 13.69 48.52
CA THR A 870 -1.38 12.82 48.61
C THR A 870 -1.38 11.30 48.91
N ASN A 871 -0.57 10.58 48.11
CA ASN A 871 0.42 9.51 48.47
C ASN A 871 -0.10 8.17 49.09
N THR A 872 0.55 6.98 48.98
CA THR A 872 1.69 6.43 48.21
C THR A 872 1.70 4.88 48.32
N SER A 873 2.28 4.18 47.33
CA SER A 873 3.08 2.93 47.44
C SER A 873 2.57 1.63 48.11
N ALA A 874 2.43 0.58 47.28
CA ALA A 874 2.94 -0.81 47.41
C ALA A 874 2.88 -1.62 48.73
N SER A 875 2.33 -2.84 48.68
CA SER A 875 3.08 -4.14 48.83
C SER A 875 2.16 -5.39 48.95
N THR A 876 2.70 -6.57 48.63
CA THR A 876 2.11 -7.92 48.72
C THR A 876 2.13 -8.52 50.14
N PRO A 877 1.33 -9.57 50.40
CA PRO A 877 1.83 -10.67 51.24
C PRO A 877 1.52 -12.11 50.77
N THR A 878 2.38 -13.02 51.23
CA THR A 878 2.34 -14.50 51.18
C THR A 878 2.98 -15.02 52.46
N ALA A 879 2.73 -16.22 52.99
CA ALA A 879 1.82 -17.35 52.68
C ALA A 879 1.55 -18.08 54.03
N THR A 880 1.02 -19.32 54.05
CA THR A 880 1.41 -20.45 54.96
C THR A 880 0.38 -21.61 54.99
N GLY A 881 0.79 -22.86 55.31
CA GLY A 881 -0.18 -23.93 55.69
C GLY A 881 0.15 -25.44 55.50
N SER A 882 1.31 -25.94 55.94
CA SER A 882 1.84 -27.34 55.93
C SER A 882 1.02 -28.45 56.71
N PRO A 883 1.49 -29.71 56.96
CA PRO A 883 1.74 -30.89 56.07
C PRO A 883 1.31 -32.30 56.67
N ILE A 884 1.93 -33.43 56.26
CA ILE A 884 2.00 -34.82 56.90
C ILE A 884 0.93 -35.89 56.45
N PRO A 885 1.22 -37.21 56.24
CA PRO A 885 2.44 -37.95 55.83
C PRO A 885 2.23 -38.98 54.66
N SER A 886 3.28 -39.75 54.33
CA SER A 886 3.41 -40.68 53.19
C SER A 886 2.82 -42.10 53.35
N ALA A 887 2.45 -42.73 52.23
CA ALA A 887 2.46 -44.19 52.04
C ALA A 887 2.88 -44.55 50.59
N THR A 888 3.64 -45.63 50.42
CA THR A 888 4.35 -45.97 49.17
C THR A 888 3.52 -46.87 48.26
N ALA A 889 3.34 -46.50 46.99
CA ALA A 889 2.86 -47.41 45.95
C ALA A 889 3.48 -47.08 44.57
N THR A 890 3.68 -48.12 43.77
CA THR A 890 4.43 -48.15 42.51
C THR A 890 3.94 -47.19 41.41
N ASN A 891 4.88 -46.54 40.73
CA ASN A 891 4.65 -45.67 39.58
C ASN A 891 3.95 -46.37 38.41
N THR A 892 2.81 -45.82 37.98
CA THR A 892 2.36 -45.91 36.58
C THR A 892 1.75 -44.56 36.19
N VAL A 893 2.58 -43.66 35.65
CA VAL A 893 2.11 -42.32 35.23
C VAL A 893 1.45 -42.43 33.86
N ILE A 894 0.12 -42.35 33.84
CA ILE A 894 -0.63 -42.02 32.63
C ILE A 894 -0.43 -40.53 32.38
N VAL A 895 0.19 -40.17 31.25
CA VAL A 895 0.38 -38.78 30.84
C VAL A 895 -0.94 -38.25 30.27
N PRO A 896 -1.44 -37.06 30.70
CA PRO A 896 -2.64 -36.48 30.12
C PRO A 896 -2.38 -36.07 28.66
N THR A 897 -3.23 -36.52 27.75
CA THR A 897 -3.16 -36.14 26.33
C THR A 897 -3.71 -34.74 26.11
N LEU A 898 -2.92 -33.89 25.44
CA LEU A 898 -3.38 -32.59 24.92
C LEU A 898 -4.55 -32.79 23.93
N PRO A 899 -5.53 -31.87 23.90
CA PRO A 899 -6.62 -31.92 22.92
C PRO A 899 -6.05 -31.78 21.50
N SER A 900 -6.45 -32.67 20.60
CA SER A 900 -6.01 -32.64 19.20
C SER A 900 -6.90 -31.71 18.37
N VAL A 901 -6.27 -30.79 17.65
CA VAL A 901 -6.93 -30.03 16.58
C VAL A 901 -7.10 -30.98 15.37
N PRO A 902 -8.28 -31.04 14.73
CA PRO A 902 -8.50 -31.90 13.58
C PRO A 902 -7.44 -31.66 12.49
N GLY A 903 -6.64 -32.69 12.19
CA GLY A 903 -5.61 -32.65 11.15
C GLY A 903 -4.18 -32.32 11.60
N THR A 904 -3.87 -32.11 12.90
CA THR A 904 -2.48 -31.89 13.36
C THR A 904 -1.96 -33.08 14.17
N LEU A 905 -0.80 -33.62 13.76
CA LEU A 905 -0.09 -34.70 14.45
C LEU A 905 1.15 -34.13 15.15
N ASN A 906 1.27 -34.38 16.45
CA ASN A 906 2.43 -33.99 17.28
C ASN A 906 3.45 -35.13 17.38
N VAL A 907 4.70 -34.81 17.71
CA VAL A 907 5.73 -35.82 18.02
C VAL A 907 5.29 -36.63 19.25
N THR A 908 5.19 -37.95 19.10
CA THR A 908 4.83 -38.87 20.19
C THR A 908 6.04 -39.57 20.79
N ALA A 909 7.12 -39.72 20.02
CA ALA A 909 8.36 -40.34 20.46
C ALA A 909 9.56 -39.77 19.70
N LEU A 910 10.72 -39.78 20.34
CA LEU A 910 12.00 -39.33 19.78
C LEU A 910 13.06 -40.41 20.04
N LYS A 911 13.87 -40.72 19.03
CA LYS A 911 14.98 -41.68 19.13
C LYS A 911 16.28 -41.13 18.56
N SER A 912 17.21 -40.80 19.44
CA SER A 912 18.61 -40.51 19.12
C SER A 912 19.39 -41.82 18.93
N THR A 913 19.93 -42.06 17.73
CA THR A 913 20.79 -43.23 17.43
C THR A 913 22.28 -42.88 17.44
N LYS A 914 22.61 -41.61 17.22
CA LYS A 914 23.95 -41.02 17.35
C LYS A 914 23.81 -39.55 17.73
N GLY A 915 24.70 -39.04 18.58
CA GLY A 915 24.53 -37.74 19.24
C GLY A 915 23.66 -37.84 20.50
N LYS A 916 23.20 -36.71 21.04
CA LYS A 916 22.34 -36.64 22.23
C LYS A 916 21.15 -35.72 21.99
N THR A 917 20.14 -35.81 22.85
CA THR A 917 19.00 -34.88 22.88
C THR A 917 18.72 -34.43 24.30
N ASN A 918 18.38 -33.15 24.47
CA ASN A 918 18.04 -32.52 25.74
C ASN A 918 16.78 -31.66 25.58
N GLY A 919 15.90 -31.61 26.58
CA GLY A 919 14.56 -31.00 26.49
C GLY A 919 13.43 -32.02 26.51
N SER A 920 12.19 -31.55 26.40
CA SER A 920 10.97 -32.37 26.58
C SER A 920 10.17 -32.52 25.27
N ILE A 921 9.57 -33.68 25.02
CA ILE A 921 8.80 -33.94 23.78
C ILE A 921 7.64 -32.95 23.58
N PRO A 922 6.81 -32.61 24.61
CA PRO A 922 5.79 -31.58 24.48
C PRO A 922 6.30 -30.20 24.02
N SER A 923 7.58 -29.89 24.27
CA SER A 923 8.20 -28.65 23.79
C SER A 923 8.29 -28.58 22.26
N LEU A 924 8.13 -29.70 21.53
CA LEU A 924 8.03 -29.74 20.06
C LEU A 924 6.62 -29.40 19.53
N GLY A 925 5.66 -29.05 20.39
CA GLY A 925 4.32 -28.61 19.99
C GLY A 925 3.99 -27.16 20.34
N LEU A 926 4.96 -26.37 20.81
CA LEU A 926 4.68 -25.08 21.47
C LEU A 926 4.76 -23.85 20.55
N LEU A 927 5.70 -23.79 19.60
CA LEU A 927 5.92 -22.63 18.70
C LEU A 927 6.11 -21.29 19.47
N GLN A 928 6.79 -21.34 20.62
CA GLN A 928 6.96 -20.20 21.53
C GLN A 928 8.25 -19.41 21.28
N GLN A 929 9.23 -19.98 20.56
CA GLN A 929 10.52 -19.34 20.33
C GLN A 929 10.54 -18.55 19.02
N LYS A 930 10.77 -17.23 19.09
CA LYS A 930 10.80 -16.33 17.93
C LYS A 930 11.98 -15.37 18.02
N GLY A 931 12.50 -14.93 16.87
CA GLY A 931 13.65 -14.02 16.82
C GLY A 931 14.84 -14.56 17.60
N LYS A 932 15.44 -13.77 18.49
CA LYS A 932 16.62 -14.16 19.29
C LYS A 932 16.30 -14.89 20.61
N ALA A 933 15.03 -15.25 20.87
CA ALA A 933 14.64 -16.01 22.06
C ALA A 933 15.50 -17.26 22.29
N ASP A 934 15.66 -17.69 23.54
CA ASP A 934 16.49 -18.85 23.89
C ASP A 934 16.08 -19.44 25.26
N ASP A 935 14.80 -19.76 25.45
CA ASP A 935 14.31 -20.43 26.67
C ASP A 935 14.47 -21.96 26.59
N PRO A 936 15.37 -22.59 27.38
CA PRO A 936 15.63 -24.03 27.31
C PRO A 936 14.46 -24.92 27.75
N ALA A 937 13.43 -24.40 28.41
CA ALA A 937 12.22 -25.17 28.74
C ALA A 937 11.31 -25.35 27.51
N ALA A 938 11.33 -24.37 26.61
CA ALA A 938 10.43 -24.28 25.47
C ALA A 938 10.92 -25.01 24.20
N TYR A 939 12.10 -25.63 24.19
CA TYR A 939 12.63 -26.35 23.02
C TYR A 939 13.35 -27.66 23.34
N VAL A 940 13.51 -28.51 22.33
CA VAL A 940 14.44 -29.66 22.32
C VAL A 940 15.71 -29.29 21.58
N THR A 941 16.87 -29.62 22.15
CA THR A 941 18.18 -29.50 21.51
C THR A 941 18.66 -30.86 21.02
N PHE A 942 18.98 -30.93 19.73
CA PHE A 942 19.65 -32.04 19.05
C PHE A 942 21.14 -31.77 19.01
N GLN A 943 21.89 -32.54 19.79
CA GLN A 943 23.28 -32.25 20.12
C GLN A 943 24.27 -33.12 19.35
N THR A 944 25.38 -32.51 18.91
CA THR A 944 26.48 -33.20 18.23
C THR A 944 27.78 -33.26 19.05
N PRO A 945 27.78 -33.85 20.28
CA PRO A 945 29.01 -33.94 21.06
C PRO A 945 30.00 -34.90 20.37
N ASN A 946 31.05 -34.33 19.78
CA ASN A 946 32.18 -35.01 19.13
C ASN A 946 31.82 -35.93 17.94
N SER A 947 30.55 -35.99 17.51
CA SER A 947 30.15 -36.77 16.35
C SER A 947 28.80 -36.31 15.77
N ALA A 948 28.59 -36.53 14.47
CA ALA A 948 27.37 -36.14 13.78
C ALA A 948 26.12 -36.83 14.33
N TYR A 949 25.03 -36.07 14.44
CA TYR A 949 23.75 -36.53 14.97
C TYR A 949 23.02 -37.38 13.93
N LEU A 950 22.35 -38.42 14.42
CA LEU A 950 21.39 -39.21 13.65
C LEU A 950 20.27 -39.69 14.58
N GLY A 951 19.04 -39.31 14.28
CA GLY A 951 17.87 -39.75 15.04
C GLY A 951 16.58 -39.51 14.27
N TYR A 952 15.45 -39.90 14.86
CA TYR A 952 14.14 -39.67 14.26
C TYR A 952 13.04 -39.42 15.30
N GLN A 953 11.99 -38.75 14.85
CA GLN A 953 10.76 -38.43 15.53
C GLN A 953 9.66 -39.29 14.93
N SER A 954 8.78 -39.83 15.79
CA SER A 954 7.60 -40.59 15.38
C SER A 954 6.34 -39.78 15.62
N PHE A 955 5.43 -39.87 14.66
CA PHE A 955 4.07 -39.34 14.67
C PHE A 955 3.12 -40.50 14.35
N PHE A 956 1.87 -40.43 14.80
CA PHE A 956 0.86 -41.45 14.49
C PHE A 956 -0.42 -40.79 14.00
N LEU A 957 -1.06 -41.37 12.98
CA LEU A 957 -2.44 -41.01 12.66
C LEU A 957 -3.39 -41.45 13.79
N PRO A 958 -4.46 -40.69 14.08
CA PRO A 958 -5.52 -41.11 14.98
C PRO A 958 -6.13 -42.48 14.62
N ALA A 959 -6.75 -43.14 15.62
CA ALA A 959 -7.30 -44.49 15.46
C ALA A 959 -8.44 -44.57 14.44
N ASP A 960 -9.20 -43.49 14.28
CA ASP A 960 -10.29 -43.26 13.34
C ASP A 960 -9.83 -42.85 11.92
N VAL A 961 -8.64 -42.27 11.77
CA VAL A 961 -8.13 -41.84 10.46
C VAL A 961 -7.48 -43.00 9.70
N SER A 962 -8.06 -43.40 8.56
CA SER A 962 -7.43 -44.37 7.65
C SER A 962 -6.23 -43.74 6.90
N PRO A 963 -5.09 -44.44 6.74
CA PRO A 963 -4.01 -43.99 5.85
C PRO A 963 -4.46 -43.66 4.43
N SER A 964 -5.49 -44.34 3.92
CA SER A 964 -6.06 -44.11 2.58
C SER A 964 -6.97 -42.89 2.49
N SER A 965 -7.47 -42.34 3.61
CA SER A 965 -8.35 -41.17 3.60
C SER A 965 -7.60 -39.84 3.62
N VAL A 966 -6.27 -39.85 3.82
CA VAL A 966 -5.42 -38.66 3.78
C VAL A 966 -5.30 -38.14 2.34
N THR A 967 -5.54 -36.84 2.14
CA THR A 967 -5.52 -36.14 0.85
C THR A 967 -4.36 -35.14 0.71
N SER A 968 -3.78 -34.68 1.82
CA SER A 968 -2.53 -33.92 1.85
C SER A 968 -1.76 -34.12 3.15
N MET A 969 -0.44 -33.86 3.09
CA MET A 969 0.46 -33.88 4.24
C MET A 969 1.52 -32.78 4.12
N THR A 970 1.80 -32.09 5.22
CA THR A 970 2.79 -31.02 5.35
C THR A 970 3.53 -31.16 6.67
N LEU A 971 4.86 -31.05 6.67
CA LEU A 971 5.69 -30.98 7.87
C LEU A 971 5.99 -29.51 8.20
N GLU A 972 5.63 -29.06 9.39
CA GLU A 972 5.97 -27.72 9.90
C GLU A 972 7.01 -27.83 11.01
N VAL A 973 8.07 -27.03 10.92
CA VAL A 973 9.19 -27.03 11.87
C VAL A 973 9.61 -25.61 12.19
N ASN A 974 9.78 -25.27 13.47
CA ASN A 974 10.44 -24.03 13.90
C ASN A 974 11.76 -24.38 14.60
N TYR A 975 12.86 -23.80 14.13
CA TYR A 975 14.18 -24.20 14.56
C TYR A 975 15.20 -23.07 14.59
N LYS A 976 16.26 -23.25 15.39
CA LYS A 976 17.44 -22.38 15.46
C LYS A 976 18.69 -23.25 15.33
N ALA A 977 19.54 -22.93 14.36
CA ALA A 977 20.66 -23.79 13.96
C ALA A 977 21.90 -22.98 13.56
N PRO A 978 23.10 -23.59 13.57
CA PRO A 978 24.32 -22.96 13.07
C PRO A 978 24.22 -22.58 11.59
N LYS A 979 25.08 -21.64 11.17
CA LYS A 979 25.18 -21.25 9.75
C LYS A 979 25.57 -22.47 8.88
N PRO A 980 25.12 -22.52 7.61
CA PRO A 980 25.38 -23.67 6.72
C PRO A 980 26.88 -23.97 6.50
N SER A 981 27.72 -22.94 6.62
CA SER A 981 29.18 -23.05 6.54
C SER A 981 29.82 -23.78 7.72
N ALA A 982 29.13 -23.89 8.86
CA ALA A 982 29.59 -24.64 10.02
C ALA A 982 28.99 -26.05 10.02
N GLN A 983 27.66 -26.17 9.96
CA GLN A 983 26.93 -27.44 9.96
C GLN A 983 25.60 -27.31 9.22
N VAL A 984 25.22 -28.36 8.48
CA VAL A 984 23.92 -28.48 7.81
C VAL A 984 23.16 -29.65 8.43
N TRP A 985 21.92 -29.38 8.82
CA TRP A 985 20.96 -30.37 9.29
C TRP A 985 20.00 -30.72 8.15
N THR A 986 19.76 -32.01 7.94
CA THR A 986 18.89 -32.55 6.89
C THR A 986 17.66 -33.19 7.52
N LEU A 987 16.49 -32.85 7.01
CA LEU A 987 15.21 -33.46 7.36
C LEU A 987 14.81 -34.47 6.28
N SER A 988 14.47 -35.69 6.68
CA SER A 988 14.04 -36.76 5.76
C SER A 988 12.84 -37.52 6.32
N ILE A 989 11.96 -38.04 5.47
CA ILE A 989 10.83 -38.87 5.86
C ILE A 989 11.07 -40.34 5.52
N TYR A 990 10.56 -41.28 6.32
CA TYR A 990 10.73 -42.71 6.05
C TYR A 990 9.72 -43.23 5.03
N ASP A 991 10.20 -43.76 3.90
CA ASP A 991 9.40 -44.48 2.91
C ASP A 991 9.27 -45.95 3.33
N TRP A 992 8.08 -46.33 3.81
CA TRP A 992 7.80 -47.71 4.23
C TRP A 992 7.72 -48.68 3.05
N LYS A 993 7.45 -48.18 1.83
CA LYS A 993 7.42 -49.00 0.60
C LYS A 993 8.82 -49.29 0.09
N SER A 994 9.72 -48.31 0.09
CA SER A 994 11.11 -48.49 -0.38
C SER A 994 12.12 -48.81 0.73
N LYS A 995 11.71 -48.76 2.00
CA LYS A 995 12.52 -48.94 3.22
C LYS A 995 13.72 -47.99 3.31
N LYS A 996 13.56 -46.76 2.80
CA LYS A 996 14.62 -45.74 2.70
C LYS A 996 14.16 -44.39 3.25
N TRP A 997 15.11 -43.58 3.67
CA TRP A 997 14.86 -42.18 4.02
C TRP A 997 14.85 -41.31 2.76
N VAL A 998 13.79 -40.53 2.58
CA VAL A 998 13.59 -39.59 1.47
C VAL A 998 13.76 -38.17 2.01
N LYS A 999 14.70 -37.40 1.45
CA LYS A 999 14.95 -36.03 1.91
C LYS A 999 13.74 -35.12 1.64
N LEU A 1000 13.32 -34.37 2.66
CA LEU A 1000 12.31 -33.31 2.54
C LEU A 1000 12.94 -31.91 2.48
N GLY A 1001 13.97 -31.65 3.29
CA GLY A 1001 14.60 -30.32 3.38
C GLY A 1001 15.97 -30.34 4.04
N ASP A 1002 16.63 -29.19 4.09
CA ASP A 1002 17.84 -28.97 4.90
C ASP A 1002 17.96 -27.50 5.34
N THR A 1003 18.90 -27.22 6.25
CA THR A 1003 19.12 -25.89 6.83
C THR A 1003 20.06 -25.00 6.00
N LYS A 1004 20.20 -25.21 4.69
CA LYS A 1004 21.17 -24.44 3.87
C LYS A 1004 20.81 -22.97 3.65
N ASN A 1005 19.56 -22.59 3.88
CA ASN A 1005 19.07 -21.23 3.61
C ASN A 1005 19.15 -20.28 4.84
N ILE A 1006 19.80 -20.70 5.93
CA ILE A 1006 19.99 -19.86 7.12
C ILE A 1006 21.00 -18.73 6.83
N LEU A 1007 20.53 -17.49 6.92
CA LEU A 1007 21.39 -16.29 6.85
C LEU A 1007 21.95 -15.90 8.24
N ASN A 1008 21.15 -16.08 9.31
CA ASN A 1008 21.49 -15.73 10.68
C ASN A 1008 21.28 -16.92 11.64
N SER A 1009 22.34 -17.35 12.33
CA SER A 1009 22.30 -18.46 13.30
C SER A 1009 21.89 -18.04 14.72
N THR A 1010 21.58 -16.76 14.94
CA THR A 1010 21.11 -16.25 16.25
C THR A 1010 19.60 -16.23 16.37
N GLU A 1011 18.87 -16.56 15.30
CA GLU A 1011 17.42 -16.42 15.20
C GLU A 1011 16.69 -17.75 14.93
N TRP A 1012 15.46 -17.84 15.44
CA TRP A 1012 14.51 -18.91 15.16
C TRP A 1012 13.85 -18.71 13.80
N LEU A 1013 13.68 -19.81 13.05
CA LEU A 1013 13.16 -19.84 11.69
C LEU A 1013 12.09 -20.92 11.57
N ALA A 1014 10.86 -20.48 11.27
CA ALA A 1014 9.74 -21.36 10.94
C ALA A 1014 9.80 -21.76 9.47
N TYR A 1015 9.52 -23.03 9.19
CA TYR A 1015 9.62 -23.63 7.87
C TYR A 1015 8.52 -24.67 7.64
N SER A 1016 7.88 -24.64 6.47
CA SER A 1016 6.79 -25.54 6.11
C SER A 1016 7.13 -26.30 4.83
N LEU A 1017 7.01 -27.62 4.87
CA LEU A 1017 7.45 -28.57 3.85
C LEU A 1017 6.28 -29.42 3.38
N LYS A 1018 5.77 -29.16 2.18
CA LYS A 1018 4.78 -30.04 1.54
C LYS A 1018 5.39 -31.42 1.28
N VAL A 1019 4.68 -32.48 1.66
CA VAL A 1019 5.14 -33.87 1.53
C VAL A 1019 4.47 -34.52 0.32
N PRO A 1020 5.14 -34.67 -0.85
CA PRO A 1020 4.55 -35.28 -2.04
C PRO A 1020 4.50 -36.80 -1.92
N ASN A 1021 3.50 -37.46 -2.51
CA ASN A 1021 3.29 -38.91 -2.44
C ASN A 1021 3.17 -39.45 -1.00
N PHE A 1022 2.53 -38.71 -0.11
CA PHE A 1022 2.56 -38.95 1.34
C PHE A 1022 2.01 -40.33 1.79
N GLN A 1023 1.18 -41.00 0.98
CA GLN A 1023 0.58 -42.30 1.33
C GLN A 1023 1.63 -43.41 1.59
N ARG A 1024 2.84 -43.32 1.00
CA ARG A 1024 3.93 -44.30 1.25
C ARG A 1024 4.78 -44.01 2.50
N TYR A 1025 4.56 -42.87 3.15
CA TYR A 1025 5.27 -42.47 4.37
C TYR A 1025 4.50 -42.79 5.67
N ILE A 1026 3.28 -43.33 5.52
CA ILE A 1026 2.44 -43.82 6.60
C ILE A 1026 2.63 -45.35 6.67
N SER A 1027 2.94 -45.90 7.85
CA SER A 1027 3.08 -47.34 8.05
C SER A 1027 1.72 -48.04 8.13
N SER A 1028 1.69 -49.38 8.02
CA SER A 1028 0.50 -50.17 8.31
C SER A 1028 0.04 -50.02 9.77
N GLY A 1029 0.97 -49.74 10.69
CA GLY A 1029 0.71 -49.35 12.08
C GLY A 1029 0.48 -47.85 12.28
N LYS A 1030 0.12 -47.10 11.21
CA LYS A 1030 -0.18 -45.66 11.19
C LYS A 1030 0.98 -44.72 11.59
N GLU A 1031 2.20 -45.23 11.71
CA GLU A 1031 3.39 -44.46 12.09
C GLU A 1031 3.95 -43.68 10.89
N ILE A 1032 4.30 -42.41 11.11
CA ILE A 1032 5.11 -41.59 10.21
C ILE A 1032 6.39 -41.23 10.96
N ARG A 1033 7.55 -41.24 10.26
CA ARG A 1033 8.84 -40.90 10.87
C ARG A 1033 9.56 -39.81 10.11
N ILE A 1034 10.01 -38.78 10.83
CA ILE A 1034 10.93 -37.74 10.34
C ILE A 1034 12.30 -38.01 10.95
N GLN A 1035 13.37 -38.01 10.14
CA GLN A 1035 14.76 -38.13 10.56
C GLN A 1035 15.42 -36.77 10.53
N LEU A 1036 16.13 -36.46 11.62
CA LEU A 1036 17.14 -35.41 11.67
C LEU A 1036 18.54 -36.02 11.57
N LYS A 1037 19.35 -35.47 10.67
CA LYS A 1037 20.74 -35.87 10.45
C LYS A 1037 21.61 -34.64 10.25
N SER A 1038 22.72 -34.52 11.00
CA SER A 1038 23.74 -33.53 10.71
C SER A 1038 24.81 -34.07 9.75
N ASN A 1039 25.50 -33.18 9.03
CA ASN A 1039 26.63 -33.55 8.17
C ASN A 1039 27.97 -33.64 8.92
N ASN A 1040 28.13 -32.93 10.05
CA ASN A 1040 29.32 -32.96 10.91
C ASN A 1040 28.93 -32.73 12.39
N ALA A 1041 29.86 -32.26 13.24
CA ALA A 1041 29.66 -32.10 14.68
C ALA A 1041 29.94 -30.67 15.21
N ASN A 1042 29.80 -29.65 14.35
CA ASN A 1042 30.16 -28.27 14.58
C ASN A 1042 28.99 -27.35 15.02
N GLY A 1043 27.83 -27.88 15.42
CA GLY A 1043 26.80 -27.06 16.08
C GLY A 1043 25.41 -27.68 16.23
N ASP A 1044 24.85 -27.57 17.42
CA ASP A 1044 23.54 -28.13 17.79
C ASP A 1044 22.36 -27.48 17.06
N LEU A 1045 21.26 -28.23 16.88
CA LEU A 1045 19.98 -27.74 16.36
C LEU A 1045 18.97 -27.66 17.50
N LYS A 1046 18.29 -26.53 17.65
CA LYS A 1046 17.17 -26.36 18.60
C LYS A 1046 15.85 -26.34 17.83
N VAL A 1047 14.81 -26.98 18.37
CA VAL A 1047 13.47 -27.08 17.77
C VAL A 1047 12.41 -26.94 18.87
N ASP A 1048 11.44 -26.03 18.69
CA ASP A 1048 10.29 -25.78 19.59
C ASP A 1048 8.93 -26.04 18.89
N TYR A 1049 8.98 -26.42 17.62
CA TYR A 1049 7.83 -26.87 16.86
C TYR A 1049 8.27 -27.91 15.82
N GLU A 1050 7.64 -29.08 15.83
CA GLU A 1050 7.76 -30.10 14.80
C GLU A 1050 6.42 -30.86 14.73
N VAL A 1051 5.56 -30.52 13.75
CA VAL A 1051 4.23 -31.13 13.59
C VAL A 1051 3.98 -31.56 12.15
N ILE A 1052 3.15 -32.59 11.96
CA ILE A 1052 2.66 -32.98 10.65
C ILE A 1052 1.19 -32.58 10.55
N LYS A 1053 0.88 -31.65 9.65
CA LYS A 1053 -0.51 -31.35 9.25
C LYS A 1053 -0.96 -32.29 8.15
N ILE A 1054 -2.17 -32.81 8.28
CA ILE A 1054 -2.85 -33.67 7.30
C ILE A 1054 -4.24 -33.13 7.00
N THR A 1055 -4.74 -33.47 5.82
CA THR A 1055 -6.15 -33.29 5.46
C THR A 1055 -6.73 -34.65 5.11
N ASN A 1056 -7.98 -34.92 5.45
CA ASN A 1056 -8.67 -36.18 5.15
C ASN A 1056 -10.02 -35.94 4.44
N GLY A 1057 -10.40 -36.86 3.55
CA GLY A 1057 -11.55 -36.73 2.66
C GLY A 1057 -12.90 -37.17 3.23
N VAL A 1058 -13.10 -37.17 4.56
CA VAL A 1058 -14.34 -37.64 5.21
C VAL A 1058 -14.90 -36.54 6.11
N PRO A 1059 -16.17 -36.13 5.98
CA PRO A 1059 -16.79 -35.18 6.89
C PRO A 1059 -16.86 -35.72 8.32
N PRO A 1060 -16.73 -34.88 9.37
CA PRO A 1060 -16.85 -35.32 10.75
C PRO A 1060 -18.28 -35.78 11.05
N THR A 1061 -18.49 -37.10 11.10
CA THR A 1061 -19.76 -37.68 11.54
C THR A 1061 -19.83 -37.64 13.06
N ALA A 1062 -20.43 -36.59 13.62
CA ALA A 1062 -20.64 -36.45 15.05
C ALA A 1062 -21.79 -37.39 15.51
N THR A 1063 -21.45 -38.59 15.96
CA THR A 1063 -22.41 -39.53 16.54
C THR A 1063 -22.71 -39.18 18.00
N PHE A 1064 -23.68 -38.30 18.22
CA PHE A 1064 -24.21 -38.05 19.57
C PHE A 1064 -25.16 -39.18 20.00
N THR A 1065 -24.71 -40.07 20.88
CA THR A 1065 -25.60 -41.00 21.60
C THR A 1065 -26.18 -40.32 22.84
N SER A 1066 -27.38 -39.76 22.72
CA SER A 1066 -28.15 -39.25 23.86
C SER A 1066 -28.95 -40.37 24.53
N THR A 1067 -28.46 -40.93 25.63
CA THR A 1067 -29.29 -41.72 26.56
C THR A 1067 -29.87 -40.79 27.62
N ILE A 1068 -31.10 -40.33 27.40
CA ILE A 1068 -31.90 -39.64 28.42
C ILE A 1068 -32.65 -40.70 29.22
N THR A 1069 -32.33 -40.84 30.50
CA THR A 1069 -33.15 -41.62 31.45
C THR A 1069 -34.00 -40.63 32.26
N PRO A 1070 -35.34 -40.67 32.18
CA PRO A 1070 -36.19 -39.79 32.97
C PRO A 1070 -36.34 -40.32 34.40
N SER A 1071 -36.33 -39.41 35.38
CA SER A 1071 -36.87 -39.65 36.71
C SER A 1071 -37.46 -38.33 37.25
N PRO A 1072 -38.62 -38.34 37.94
CA PRO A 1072 -39.41 -37.13 38.16
C PRO A 1072 -38.97 -36.28 39.37
N THR A 1073 -39.39 -35.01 39.31
CA THR A 1073 -39.70 -34.00 40.35
C THR A 1073 -40.02 -34.51 41.78
N PRO A 1074 -40.02 -33.64 42.84
CA PRO A 1074 -40.14 -32.16 42.82
C PRO A 1074 -39.33 -31.31 43.85
N ILE A 1075 -39.31 -29.98 43.60
CA ILE A 1075 -39.44 -28.83 44.55
C ILE A 1075 -38.53 -28.80 45.80
N GLN A 1076 -37.60 -27.84 45.86
CA GLN A 1076 -37.85 -26.55 46.54
C GLN A 1076 -36.99 -25.42 45.94
#